data_AF-A0A8T0RSZ7-F1
#
_entry.id   AF-A0A8T0RSZ7-F1
#
_cell.length_a   1.000
_cell.length_b   1.000
_cell.length_c   1.000
_cell.angle_alpha   90.00
_cell.angle_beta   90.00
_cell.angle_gamma   90.00
#
_symmetry.space_group_name_H-M   'P 1'
#
loop_
_entity.id
_entity.type
_entity.pdbx_description
1 polymer ?
#
loop_
_entity_poly.entity_id
_entity_poly.type
_entity_poly.pdbx_seq_one_letter_code
_entity_poly.pdbx_strand_id
1 'polypeptide(L)'
;MRTPVTRTRPQLRPRPAPLVVTTAAVVVVSMVLISVLCCHPVAAEDASRALHYHRKQRRHHSRHHRAENGGGHIALPPAPALPPDVDGDSPAEPPGLPPDAGDARRRHHKSCCPPSRPPTSVAPLGAPAPAPAKPPPNKATEPRSRAKPPSMPPAKPPSLSPARPPSHSPRKPPSLSPSHAKPTPCSPAKSKPPMPSPARPPRLSPASPSAHPPAKTSNRAPAQTPRPSPAKPQPPVPSTVKPPPLAPAKPPTPSPAQPPRPSPANPPTAPTVTAKPPALPPAMSKPTPPLPPAKDSSSAVFDVRAFGASGNASGDDTRAFRAAWKAACSSSSAAATLLVPSDGVFTITSTIFAGPCKSALTFQIDGVLMPPDGPASWPAADSRRQWLVFYRADGVTLAGKGTIEGNGEEWWDLPCKPHRGPNGSTLPGPCDSPALVRFVLSNDVTVRGLRIENSPQFHLKFDGCARVLVDGLFVSSPAFSPNTDGVHVENTTAVQILNSRIYNGDDCVSIGAGCSDVHIENITCGHGHGISIGSLGVHNTRACVSNVTVRNARIVDSDNGLRIKTWQGGAGAVSAVEFAGVRVQNVRSCIVIDQYYCLGSGCANQTSAVRVDGVAYRDIRGTYNPRASAPIRLACSDAVACTGIAMSDVELLPAGGGGAGARLAEPFCWNAYGVMETLTEPPVYCLQEGRPDSLQDQLTSC
;
A
#
# COMPACT_ATOMS: atom_id res chain seq x y z
N MET A 1 -42.99 32.62 53.29
CA MET A 1 -41.79 31.80 53.62
C MET A 1 -41.98 30.45 52.93
N ARG A 2 -41.08 29.96 52.07
CA ARG A 2 -39.93 29.06 52.38
C ARG A 2 -40.37 27.82 53.19
N THR A 3 -40.08 26.55 52.84
CA THR A 3 -39.35 25.90 51.70
C THR A 3 -39.68 24.37 51.67
N PRO A 4 -39.26 23.55 50.67
CA PRO A 4 -39.96 22.29 50.29
C PRO A 4 -39.10 20.99 50.35
N VAL A 5 -39.60 19.86 49.77
CA VAL A 5 -38.90 18.85 48.89
C VAL A 5 -39.11 17.33 49.20
N THR A 6 -39.93 16.65 48.37
CA THR A 6 -39.86 15.25 47.79
C THR A 6 -39.56 13.99 48.68
N ARG A 7 -39.67 12.70 48.26
CA ARG A 7 -39.89 11.97 46.96
C ARG A 7 -40.52 10.55 47.16
N THR A 8 -40.46 9.65 46.18
CA THR A 8 -41.45 8.56 45.87
C THR A 8 -40.95 7.09 45.83
N ARG A 9 -41.87 6.14 46.15
CA ARG A 9 -42.14 4.76 45.59
C ARG A 9 -41.05 3.69 45.34
N PRO A 10 -41.40 2.39 45.57
CA PRO A 10 -40.83 1.20 44.90
C PRO A 10 -41.78 0.54 43.84
N GLN A 11 -41.36 -0.58 43.24
CA GLN A 11 -41.93 -1.28 42.06
C GLN A 11 -42.36 -2.74 42.34
N LEU A 12 -43.32 -3.29 41.58
CA LEU A 12 -43.62 -4.73 41.48
C LEU A 12 -44.43 -5.09 40.19
N ARG A 13 -44.34 -6.36 39.74
CA ARG A 13 -44.95 -6.99 38.54
C ARG A 13 -45.37 -8.44 38.91
N PRO A 14 -46.08 -9.23 38.07
CA PRO A 14 -47.14 -8.91 37.08
C PRO A 14 -48.30 -9.96 36.99
N ARG A 15 -49.39 -9.62 36.28
CA ARG A 15 -50.35 -10.46 35.49
C ARG A 15 -51.41 -9.49 34.88
N PRO A 16 -52.20 -9.78 33.81
CA PRO A 16 -52.92 -11.03 33.54
C PRO A 16 -53.11 -11.42 32.04
N ALA A 17 -54.05 -12.33 31.76
CA ALA A 17 -54.79 -12.53 30.48
C ALA A 17 -56.28 -12.10 30.72
N PRO A 18 -57.32 -12.42 29.91
CA PRO A 18 -57.43 -13.00 28.54
C PRO A 18 -58.42 -12.22 27.62
N LEU A 19 -58.74 -12.70 26.40
CA LEU A 19 -60.10 -13.08 25.92
C LEU A 19 -60.14 -13.43 24.40
N VAL A 20 -61.18 -14.14 23.98
CA VAL A 20 -61.50 -14.55 22.59
C VAL A 20 -62.93 -14.10 22.25
N VAL A 21 -63.17 -13.60 21.03
CA VAL A 21 -64.52 -13.43 20.43
C VAL A 21 -64.44 -13.77 18.93
N THR A 22 -65.46 -14.45 18.40
CA THR A 22 -65.59 -14.87 17.00
C THR A 22 -67.00 -14.59 16.47
N THR A 23 -67.11 -14.06 15.23
CA THR A 23 -68.16 -14.27 14.18
C THR A 23 -67.98 -13.17 13.10
N ALA A 24 -67.70 -13.49 11.82
CA ALA A 24 -68.63 -13.84 10.71
C ALA A 24 -69.26 -12.58 10.03
N ALA A 25 -69.38 -12.43 8.70
CA ALA A 25 -69.00 -13.25 7.53
C ALA A 25 -69.01 -12.38 6.23
N VAL A 26 -68.77 -13.00 5.05
CA VAL A 26 -69.42 -12.78 3.70
C VAL A 26 -68.46 -12.79 2.48
N VAL A 27 -68.58 -13.85 1.65
CA VAL A 27 -68.39 -13.92 0.16
C VAL A 27 -66.96 -13.74 -0.44
N VAL A 28 -66.45 -14.56 -1.38
CA VAL A 28 -66.91 -15.81 -2.05
C VAL A 28 -65.71 -16.70 -2.41
N VAL A 29 -65.94 -18.01 -2.61
CA VAL A 29 -64.90 -19.05 -2.84
C VAL A 29 -64.96 -19.59 -4.28
N SER A 30 -63.81 -19.80 -4.93
CA SER A 30 -63.41 -21.10 -5.55
C SER A 30 -62.26 -20.99 -6.57
N MET A 31 -61.27 -21.87 -6.45
CA MET A 31 -60.38 -22.26 -7.54
C MET A 31 -61.07 -23.26 -8.45
N VAL A 32 -61.03 -23.07 -9.78
CA VAL A 32 -61.27 -24.13 -10.78
C VAL A 32 -60.40 -23.89 -12.03
N LEU A 33 -59.87 -25.02 -12.55
CA LEU A 33 -59.27 -25.28 -13.86
C LEU A 33 -57.80 -24.91 -14.17
N ILE A 34 -57.07 -25.97 -14.48
CA ILE A 34 -55.74 -26.07 -15.09
C ILE A 34 -55.92 -26.48 -16.57
N SER A 35 -55.02 -26.00 -17.43
CA SER A 35 -54.68 -26.51 -18.78
C SER A 35 -55.72 -26.59 -19.90
N VAL A 36 -55.62 -25.64 -20.86
CA VAL A 36 -55.65 -25.82 -22.33
C VAL A 36 -54.77 -24.67 -22.90
N LEU A 37 -53.78 -24.81 -23.79
CA LEU A 37 -53.12 -25.95 -24.46
C LEU A 37 -51.62 -25.58 -24.68
N CYS A 38 -50.73 -26.55 -24.95
CA CYS A 38 -49.31 -26.30 -25.28
C CYS A 38 -49.02 -26.50 -26.78
N CYS A 39 -48.16 -25.64 -27.35
CA CYS A 39 -47.30 -25.93 -28.51
C CYS A 39 -45.98 -25.16 -28.31
N HIS A 40 -45.00 -25.76 -27.62
CA HIS A 40 -43.83 -26.45 -28.22
C HIS A 40 -42.55 -25.59 -28.14
N PRO A 41 -41.35 -26.22 -28.15
CA PRO A 41 -40.44 -26.03 -27.00
C PRO A 41 -39.29 -25.04 -27.22
N VAL A 42 -38.72 -24.60 -26.09
CA VAL A 42 -37.39 -24.02 -26.02
C VAL A 42 -36.35 -25.14 -26.12
N ALA A 43 -35.43 -25.03 -27.07
CA ALA A 43 -34.17 -25.76 -27.09
C ALA A 43 -33.01 -24.74 -27.08
N ALA A 44 -31.93 -25.07 -26.38
CA ALA A 44 -30.73 -24.25 -26.35
C ALA A 44 -29.84 -24.56 -27.56
N GLU A 45 -29.22 -23.55 -28.17
CA GLU A 45 -27.77 -23.52 -28.41
C GLU A 45 -27.28 -22.21 -29.06
N ASP A 46 -26.02 -21.92 -28.75
CA ASP A 46 -25.02 -21.11 -29.43
C ASP A 46 -25.12 -19.60 -29.73
N ALA A 47 -24.01 -18.95 -29.35
CA ALA A 47 -23.63 -17.60 -29.72
C ALA A 47 -22.99 -17.57 -31.11
N SER A 48 -23.62 -16.87 -32.07
CA SER A 48 -22.91 -16.24 -33.20
C SER A 48 -23.81 -15.32 -34.02
N ARG A 49 -23.70 -13.99 -33.81
CA ARG A 49 -23.86 -12.93 -34.84
C ARG A 49 -23.78 -11.51 -34.23
N ALA A 50 -22.57 -11.06 -33.93
CA ALA A 50 -22.28 -9.65 -33.62
C ALA A 50 -21.02 -9.16 -34.36
N LEU A 51 -20.98 -9.36 -35.68
CA LEU A 51 -19.80 -9.04 -36.51
C LEU A 51 -20.19 -8.54 -37.92
N HIS A 52 -21.07 -7.53 -38.00
CA HIS A 52 -21.39 -6.88 -39.29
C HIS A 52 -21.96 -5.45 -39.24
N TYR A 53 -21.28 -4.49 -38.57
CA TYR A 53 -21.61 -3.06 -38.76
C TYR A 53 -20.44 -2.06 -38.62
N HIS A 54 -19.34 -2.28 -39.35
CA HIS A 54 -18.27 -1.28 -39.49
C HIS A 54 -17.80 -1.12 -40.96
N ARG A 55 -18.68 -0.60 -41.84
CA ARG A 55 -18.26 -0.17 -43.19
C ARG A 55 -19.16 0.85 -43.90
N LYS A 56 -19.36 2.03 -43.31
CA LYS A 56 -19.79 3.26 -44.04
C LYS A 56 -19.57 4.50 -43.17
N GLN A 57 -18.63 5.37 -43.56
CA GLN A 57 -18.50 6.82 -43.30
C GLN A 57 -17.05 7.28 -43.63
N ARG A 58 -16.62 7.07 -44.88
CA ARG A 58 -15.47 7.74 -45.51
C ARG A 58 -15.73 7.90 -47.01
N ARG A 59 -16.36 9.02 -47.40
CA ARG A 59 -16.39 9.65 -48.73
C ARG A 59 -17.12 10.99 -48.59
N HIS A 60 -16.66 12.01 -49.33
CA HIS A 60 -16.86 13.45 -49.06
C HIS A 60 -16.13 13.91 -47.78
N HIS A 61 -15.20 14.87 -47.78
CA HIS A 61 -14.84 15.89 -48.78
C HIS A 61 -13.35 15.84 -49.20
N SER A 62 -13.03 16.38 -50.37
CA SER A 62 -11.66 16.70 -50.81
C SER A 62 -11.67 17.86 -51.81
N ARG A 63 -10.60 18.70 -51.79
CA ARG A 63 -10.29 19.89 -52.64
C ARG A 63 -11.09 21.15 -52.26
N HIS A 64 -10.49 22.29 -51.91
CA HIS A 64 -9.33 23.03 -52.49
C HIS A 64 -8.28 23.43 -51.41
N HIS A 65 -6.96 23.31 -51.62
CA HIS A 65 -6.00 24.31 -52.19
C HIS A 65 -5.96 25.68 -51.44
N ARG A 66 -4.81 26.27 -51.05
CA ARG A 66 -3.36 26.00 -51.32
C ARG A 66 -2.42 26.88 -50.43
N ALA A 67 -1.21 26.36 -50.11
CA ALA A 67 0.03 27.05 -49.65
C ALA A 67 0.04 27.72 -48.24
N GLU A 68 1.15 27.74 -47.46
CA GLU A 68 2.47 27.07 -47.57
C GLU A 68 3.19 26.99 -46.19
N ASN A 69 3.99 25.92 -46.00
CA ASN A 69 5.15 25.67 -45.10
C ASN A 69 5.23 26.29 -43.68
N GLY A 70 5.64 25.55 -42.64
CA GLY A 70 6.07 24.14 -42.56
C GLY A 70 6.27 23.71 -41.10
N GLY A 71 6.18 22.40 -40.80
CA GLY A 71 6.13 21.89 -39.43
C GLY A 71 7.09 20.74 -39.14
N GLY A 72 7.41 20.57 -37.85
CA GLY A 72 7.97 19.33 -37.30
C GLY A 72 6.85 18.45 -36.74
N HIS A 73 6.74 17.21 -37.21
CA HIS A 73 5.69 16.29 -36.78
C HIS A 73 6.10 15.48 -35.55
N ILE A 74 5.26 15.50 -34.51
CA ILE A 74 5.27 14.50 -33.43
C ILE A 74 4.28 13.38 -33.83
N ALA A 75 4.74 12.14 -33.79
CA ALA A 75 3.90 10.97 -34.08
C ALA A 75 3.09 10.53 -32.86
N LEU A 76 1.82 10.16 -33.09
CA LEU A 76 0.97 9.50 -32.09
C LEU A 76 1.23 7.99 -32.08
N PRO A 77 1.23 7.32 -30.91
CA PRO A 77 1.44 5.88 -30.80
C PRO A 77 0.19 5.05 -31.17
N PRO A 78 0.34 3.81 -31.66
CA PRO A 78 -0.77 2.90 -31.96
C PRO A 78 -1.29 2.15 -30.71
N ALA A 79 -2.50 1.59 -30.83
CA ALA A 79 -3.12 0.73 -29.83
C ALA A 79 -2.39 -0.63 -29.66
N PRO A 80 -2.49 -1.29 -28.49
CA PRO A 80 -1.71 -2.49 -28.18
C PRO A 80 -2.13 -3.71 -29.02
N ALA A 81 -1.14 -4.42 -29.56
CA ALA A 81 -1.31 -5.70 -30.23
C ALA A 81 -1.26 -6.86 -29.22
N LEU A 82 -1.96 -7.95 -29.55
CA LEU A 82 -1.81 -9.26 -28.89
C LEU A 82 -0.43 -9.86 -29.20
N PRO A 83 0.11 -10.74 -28.34
CA PRO A 83 1.38 -11.42 -28.61
C PRO A 83 1.29 -12.34 -29.83
N PRO A 84 2.39 -12.55 -30.58
CA PRO A 84 2.39 -13.37 -31.78
C PRO A 84 2.32 -14.88 -31.45
N ASP A 85 1.57 -15.62 -32.26
CA ASP A 85 1.68 -17.07 -32.34
C ASP A 85 3.07 -17.49 -32.87
N VAL A 86 3.54 -18.63 -32.37
CA VAL A 86 4.81 -19.25 -32.76
C VAL A 86 4.56 -20.48 -33.64
N ASP A 87 4.62 -20.25 -34.95
CA ASP A 87 5.00 -21.28 -35.92
C ASP A 87 6.44 -20.95 -36.38
N GLY A 88 7.34 -21.90 -36.61
CA GLY A 88 7.17 -23.35 -36.67
C GLY A 88 8.05 -23.86 -37.79
N ASP A 89 9.22 -24.43 -37.46
CA ASP A 89 10.15 -24.95 -38.46
C ASP A 89 10.10 -26.49 -38.45
N SER A 90 9.65 -27.08 -39.56
CA SER A 90 9.54 -28.52 -39.77
C SER A 90 10.33 -28.93 -41.02
N PRO A 91 10.90 -30.14 -41.08
CA PRO A 91 11.89 -30.49 -42.10
C PRO A 91 11.28 -30.86 -43.46
N ALA A 92 11.91 -30.32 -44.50
CA ALA A 92 12.10 -30.81 -45.88
C ALA A 92 11.06 -31.78 -46.53
N GLU A 93 10.47 -31.33 -47.65
CA GLU A 93 9.82 -32.19 -48.65
C GLU A 93 10.82 -33.06 -49.45
N PRO A 94 10.36 -34.21 -49.98
CA PRO A 94 10.75 -34.75 -51.27
C PRO A 94 9.62 -34.55 -52.32
N PRO A 95 9.93 -34.42 -53.62
CA PRO A 95 8.97 -33.92 -54.60
C PRO A 95 8.12 -35.00 -55.31
N GLY A 96 6.87 -34.64 -55.61
CA GLY A 96 6.18 -35.03 -56.86
C GLY A 96 5.27 -36.26 -56.82
N LEU A 97 3.95 -36.02 -56.95
CA LEU A 97 2.98 -36.98 -57.49
C LEU A 97 1.99 -36.26 -58.43
N PRO A 98 1.69 -36.81 -59.63
CA PRO A 98 0.53 -36.42 -60.44
C PRO A 98 -0.75 -37.16 -59.99
N PRO A 99 -1.95 -36.72 -60.40
CA PRO A 99 -3.23 -37.26 -59.92
C PRO A 99 -3.70 -38.49 -60.74
N ASP A 100 -4.42 -39.45 -60.13
CA ASP A 100 -5.90 -39.51 -60.16
C ASP A 100 -6.45 -40.77 -59.43
N ALA A 101 -7.76 -40.76 -59.12
CA ALA A 101 -8.69 -41.88 -58.87
C ALA A 101 -8.44 -42.95 -57.76
N GLY A 102 -9.54 -43.40 -57.12
CA GLY A 102 -9.66 -44.82 -56.72
C GLY A 102 -10.10 -45.16 -55.28
N ASP A 103 -11.37 -45.53 -55.16
CA ASP A 103 -12.14 -46.18 -54.07
C ASP A 103 -11.47 -47.31 -53.23
N ALA A 104 -12.15 -47.65 -52.11
CA ALA A 104 -12.28 -48.98 -51.47
C ALA A 104 -11.32 -49.47 -50.34
N ARG A 105 -11.88 -49.47 -49.12
CA ARG A 105 -12.05 -50.64 -48.19
C ARG A 105 -10.86 -51.42 -47.58
N ARG A 106 -10.90 -51.44 -46.23
CA ARG A 106 -10.81 -52.63 -45.31
C ARG A 106 -9.45 -53.28 -44.92
N ARG A 107 -9.24 -53.24 -43.59
CA ARG A 107 -8.94 -54.36 -42.65
C ARG A 107 -7.55 -55.03 -42.60
N HIS A 108 -7.02 -55.07 -41.36
CA HIS A 108 -6.32 -56.18 -40.66
C HIS A 108 -5.05 -56.78 -41.33
N HIS A 109 -4.03 -57.29 -40.64
CA HIS A 109 -3.91 -57.76 -39.24
C HIS A 109 -2.43 -57.80 -38.82
N LYS A 110 -2.15 -57.98 -37.50
CA LYS A 110 -1.15 -58.87 -36.84
C LYS A 110 0.12 -59.35 -37.62
N SER A 111 1.28 -59.62 -37.00
CA SER A 111 1.81 -59.46 -35.61
C SER A 111 3.23 -60.07 -35.52
N CYS A 112 3.89 -59.91 -34.37
CA CYS A 112 4.97 -60.74 -33.80
C CYS A 112 6.45 -60.47 -34.16
N CYS A 113 7.21 -60.22 -33.10
CA CYS A 113 8.67 -60.29 -32.94
C CYS A 113 9.14 -61.77 -32.78
N PRO A 114 10.36 -62.12 -32.26
CA PRO A 114 11.64 -61.40 -32.10
C PRO A 114 12.86 -62.23 -32.67
N PRO A 115 13.96 -62.58 -31.93
CA PRO A 115 15.25 -61.86 -31.89
C PRO A 115 16.52 -62.71 -32.21
N SER A 116 17.69 -62.07 -32.42
CA SER A 116 19.01 -62.66 -32.07
C SER A 116 20.19 -61.66 -32.06
N ARG A 117 21.31 -62.06 -31.44
CA ARG A 117 22.50 -61.27 -31.03
C ARG A 117 23.70 -61.33 -32.02
N PRO A 118 24.82 -60.57 -31.81
CA PRO A 118 25.93 -60.37 -32.77
C PRO A 118 27.07 -61.42 -32.66
N PRO A 119 28.18 -61.28 -33.42
CA PRO A 119 29.48 -61.03 -32.75
C PRO A 119 30.60 -60.23 -33.49
N THR A 120 31.36 -59.46 -32.70
CA THR A 120 32.83 -59.14 -32.65
C THR A 120 33.82 -59.04 -33.85
N SER A 121 34.74 -58.05 -33.70
CA SER A 121 36.18 -57.97 -34.14
C SER A 121 36.47 -57.60 -35.61
N VAL A 122 37.62 -57.02 -36.02
CA VAL A 122 39.00 -56.89 -35.47
C VAL A 122 39.63 -55.51 -35.86
N ALA A 123 40.67 -55.00 -35.17
CA ALA A 123 41.52 -53.86 -35.58
C ALA A 123 42.91 -54.35 -36.09
N PRO A 124 43.85 -53.55 -36.68
CA PRO A 124 44.66 -52.59 -35.90
C PRO A 124 45.40 -51.44 -36.67
N LEU A 125 46.30 -50.74 -35.93
CA LEU A 125 47.49 -49.93 -36.34
C LEU A 125 47.31 -48.49 -36.90
N GLY A 126 48.05 -47.53 -36.29
CA GLY A 126 48.28 -46.19 -36.86
C GLY A 126 48.37 -45.01 -35.87
N ALA A 127 49.34 -44.98 -34.96
CA ALA A 127 49.69 -43.82 -34.12
C ALA A 127 50.93 -43.09 -34.74
N PRO A 128 51.34 -41.84 -34.38
CA PRO A 128 51.22 -41.21 -33.05
C PRO A 128 50.80 -39.72 -32.97
N ALA A 129 50.52 -39.28 -31.74
CA ALA A 129 50.39 -37.86 -31.35
C ALA A 129 51.76 -37.21 -31.06
N PRO A 130 51.78 -35.91 -30.71
CA PRO A 130 52.28 -35.59 -29.37
C PRO A 130 51.35 -34.65 -28.58
N ALA A 131 51.47 -34.73 -27.24
CA ALA A 131 50.73 -33.92 -26.28
C ALA A 131 51.71 -33.17 -25.33
N PRO A 132 51.30 -32.62 -24.17
CA PRO A 132 51.51 -31.21 -23.82
C PRO A 132 52.83 -30.89 -23.07
N ALA A 133 53.19 -29.61 -23.00
CA ALA A 133 54.43 -29.12 -22.37
C ALA A 133 54.23 -28.38 -21.03
N LYS A 134 55.03 -28.78 -20.02
CA LYS A 134 55.32 -28.09 -18.75
C LYS A 134 56.49 -28.85 -18.06
N PRO A 135 57.23 -28.27 -17.08
CA PRO A 135 58.22 -27.17 -17.15
C PRO A 135 59.66 -27.65 -16.76
N PRO A 136 60.69 -26.79 -16.75
CA PRO A 136 61.98 -27.09 -16.07
C PRO A 136 62.54 -25.86 -15.23
N PRO A 137 63.73 -25.89 -14.56
CA PRO A 137 63.74 -25.99 -13.08
C PRO A 137 64.78 -25.13 -12.26
N ASN A 138 64.63 -25.16 -10.93
CA ASN A 138 65.59 -24.98 -9.81
C ASN A 138 66.98 -24.29 -9.96
N LYS A 139 67.29 -23.36 -9.04
CA LYS A 139 68.33 -23.56 -7.98
C LYS A 139 68.25 -22.50 -6.84
N ALA A 140 68.92 -22.78 -5.72
CA ALA A 140 68.71 -22.12 -4.42
C ALA A 140 69.97 -21.50 -3.80
N THR A 141 69.78 -20.52 -2.91
CA THR A 141 70.76 -20.08 -1.89
C THR A 141 70.05 -19.52 -0.65
N GLU A 142 70.47 -20.00 0.53
CA GLU A 142 70.10 -19.57 1.89
C GLU A 142 71.30 -18.86 2.56
N PRO A 143 71.23 -18.36 3.82
CA PRO A 143 70.14 -17.64 4.51
C PRO A 143 70.65 -16.38 5.27
N ARG A 144 69.76 -15.50 5.78
CA ARG A 144 70.07 -14.60 6.94
C ARG A 144 68.85 -14.03 7.70
N SER A 145 68.56 -14.65 8.84
CA SER A 145 68.14 -14.07 10.14
C SER A 145 66.96 -13.08 10.31
N ARG A 146 66.00 -13.50 11.17
CA ARG A 146 65.10 -12.71 12.08
C ARG A 146 64.05 -11.77 11.42
N ALA A 147 62.84 -11.58 11.94
CA ALA A 147 62.23 -11.97 13.22
C ALA A 147 60.73 -12.36 13.11
N LYS A 148 60.17 -12.91 14.20
CA LYS A 148 58.81 -13.47 14.33
C LYS A 148 57.75 -12.39 14.64
N PRO A 149 56.63 -12.29 13.90
CA PRO A 149 55.48 -11.45 14.29
C PRO A 149 54.55 -12.20 15.29
N PRO A 150 53.80 -11.47 16.15
CA PRO A 150 53.01 -12.08 17.22
C PRO A 150 51.62 -12.55 16.77
N SER A 151 51.15 -13.64 17.38
CA SER A 151 49.77 -14.10 17.33
C SER A 151 48.85 -13.22 18.19
N MET A 152 47.68 -12.84 17.68
CA MET A 152 46.60 -12.25 18.48
C MET A 152 45.33 -13.13 18.48
N PRO A 153 44.55 -13.13 19.58
CA PRO A 153 43.43 -14.05 19.81
C PRO A 153 42.13 -13.65 19.08
N PRO A 154 41.14 -14.57 18.97
CA PRO A 154 39.88 -14.30 18.30
C PRO A 154 39.01 -13.27 19.02
N ALA A 155 38.36 -12.40 18.25
CA ALA A 155 37.39 -11.43 18.76
C ALA A 155 36.07 -12.12 19.16
N LYS A 156 35.57 -11.81 20.37
CA LYS A 156 34.23 -12.22 20.83
C LYS A 156 33.14 -11.32 20.22
N PRO A 157 31.94 -11.85 19.91
CA PRO A 157 30.81 -11.04 19.47
C PRO A 157 30.24 -10.19 20.62
N PRO A 158 29.69 -8.99 20.35
CA PRO A 158 29.01 -8.18 21.35
C PRO A 158 27.63 -8.76 21.69
N SER A 159 27.36 -8.94 22.98
CA SER A 159 26.05 -9.37 23.49
C SER A 159 25.06 -8.19 23.54
N LEU A 160 23.94 -8.29 22.82
CA LEU A 160 22.80 -7.37 22.97
C LEU A 160 21.73 -7.99 23.87
N SER A 161 21.29 -7.24 24.88
CA SER A 161 20.16 -7.55 25.78
C SER A 161 19.65 -6.26 26.43
N PRO A 162 18.38 -6.21 26.86
CA PRO A 162 17.49 -5.15 26.35
C PRO A 162 17.26 -3.97 27.30
N ALA A 163 17.07 -2.78 26.72
CA ALA A 163 16.57 -1.60 27.43
C ALA A 163 15.03 -1.57 27.40
N ARG A 164 14.40 -1.49 28.59
CA ARG A 164 12.97 -1.22 28.80
C ARG A 164 12.73 0.29 29.11
N PRO A 165 11.49 0.79 29.13
CA PRO A 165 11.18 2.19 28.76
C PRO A 165 11.23 3.19 29.92
N PRO A 166 11.28 4.51 29.62
CA PRO A 166 11.12 5.55 30.62
C PRO A 166 9.66 5.70 31.08
N SER A 167 9.43 5.57 32.39
CA SER A 167 8.16 5.90 33.05
C SER A 167 8.27 7.23 33.80
N HIS A 168 7.44 8.22 33.47
CA HIS A 168 7.36 9.50 34.18
C HIS A 168 6.00 9.69 34.88
N SER A 169 6.03 9.85 36.21
CA SER A 169 5.10 10.65 37.05
C SER A 169 5.27 10.29 38.53
N PRO A 170 4.89 11.15 39.51
CA PRO A 170 4.87 12.62 39.51
C PRO A 170 5.66 13.20 40.72
N ARG A 171 5.98 14.51 40.71
CA ARG A 171 6.50 15.21 41.91
C ARG A 171 5.36 15.74 42.78
N LYS A 172 5.45 15.52 44.11
CA LYS A 172 4.64 16.22 45.14
C LYS A 172 5.38 17.48 45.65
N PRO A 173 4.66 18.50 46.16
CA PRO A 173 5.25 19.79 46.59
C PRO A 173 5.68 19.78 48.08
N PRO A 174 6.49 20.76 48.52
CA PRO A 174 6.83 20.96 49.93
C PRO A 174 5.71 21.67 50.71
N SER A 175 5.66 21.42 52.01
CA SER A 175 4.67 21.96 52.96
C SER A 175 5.32 22.86 54.02
N LEU A 176 4.70 24.00 54.34
CA LEU A 176 4.81 24.68 55.64
C LEU A 176 3.45 25.33 55.99
N SER A 177 3.19 25.50 57.28
CA SER A 177 1.87 25.72 57.91
C SER A 177 1.90 26.96 58.84
N PRO A 178 0.90 27.24 59.70
CA PRO A 178 -0.54 27.51 59.47
C PRO A 178 -1.03 28.82 60.16
N SER A 179 -2.28 29.27 59.91
CA SER A 179 -3.12 29.95 60.93
C SER A 179 -4.61 30.06 60.53
N HIS A 180 -5.46 30.29 61.55
CA HIS A 180 -6.94 30.30 61.53
C HIS A 180 -7.51 31.61 60.86
N ALA A 181 -8.82 31.83 60.60
CA ALA A 181 -10.06 31.24 61.13
C ALA A 181 -11.26 31.35 60.13
N LYS A 182 -12.49 31.04 60.62
CA LYS A 182 -13.75 30.84 59.86
C LYS A 182 -14.53 32.16 59.49
N PRO A 183 -15.58 32.08 58.63
CA PRO A 183 -16.11 33.22 57.86
C PRO A 183 -17.55 33.68 58.22
N THR A 184 -18.17 34.44 57.30
CA THR A 184 -19.62 34.81 57.07
C THR A 184 -19.93 36.33 57.23
N PRO A 185 -21.11 36.85 56.78
CA PRO A 185 -21.33 37.22 55.37
C PRO A 185 -22.03 38.60 55.17
N CYS A 186 -22.13 39.15 53.94
CA CYS A 186 -23.22 40.10 53.59
C CYS A 186 -23.38 40.48 52.09
N SER A 187 -24.58 40.96 51.77
CA SER A 187 -25.08 41.75 50.60
C SER A 187 -26.36 42.47 51.09
N PRO A 188 -27.05 43.42 50.39
CA PRO A 188 -26.87 44.06 49.06
C PRO A 188 -27.13 45.62 49.02
N ALA A 189 -27.02 46.31 47.85
CA ALA A 189 -27.78 47.54 47.39
C ALA A 189 -27.21 48.11 46.06
N LYS A 190 -27.96 48.39 44.96
CA LYS A 190 -28.66 49.65 44.50
C LYS A 190 -27.71 50.88 44.33
N SER A 191 -27.72 51.73 43.27
CA SER A 191 -28.77 52.22 42.32
C SER A 191 -28.26 52.77 40.93
N LYS A 192 -29.18 53.24 40.04
CA LYS A 192 -29.07 53.75 38.62
C LYS A 192 -29.10 55.32 38.55
N PRO A 193 -29.16 56.07 37.40
CA PRO A 193 -28.77 55.92 35.94
C PRO A 193 -28.11 57.24 35.36
N PRO A 194 -28.22 57.74 34.08
CA PRO A 194 -28.26 57.19 32.68
C PRO A 194 -27.29 57.84 31.61
N MET A 195 -27.09 57.16 30.44
CA MET A 195 -27.02 57.56 28.98
C MET A 195 -26.54 58.97 28.49
N PRO A 196 -25.95 59.16 27.26
CA PRO A 196 -26.45 58.65 25.96
C PRO A 196 -25.44 58.22 24.86
N SER A 197 -25.97 57.84 23.68
CA SER A 197 -25.32 57.22 22.50
C SER A 197 -24.74 58.21 21.46
N PRO A 198 -24.06 57.71 20.41
CA PRO A 198 -24.34 58.21 19.04
C PRO A 198 -24.50 57.11 17.96
N ALA A 199 -24.73 57.53 16.71
CA ALA A 199 -25.49 56.80 15.68
C ALA A 199 -24.66 56.20 14.50
N ARG A 200 -25.41 55.61 13.55
CA ARG A 200 -24.99 54.85 12.35
C ARG A 200 -25.01 55.69 11.05
N PRO A 201 -24.12 55.44 10.08
CA PRO A 201 -24.28 55.87 8.67
C PRO A 201 -24.56 54.69 7.69
N PRO A 202 -24.91 54.93 6.40
CA PRO A 202 -25.98 54.17 5.74
C PRO A 202 -25.57 53.28 4.54
N ARG A 203 -26.58 52.78 3.80
CA ARG A 203 -26.51 51.78 2.70
C ARG A 203 -27.07 52.39 1.41
N LEU A 204 -26.34 52.30 0.28
CA LEU A 204 -26.84 52.64 -1.06
C LEU A 204 -26.20 51.76 -2.16
N SER A 205 -26.90 51.65 -3.29
CA SER A 205 -26.53 50.99 -4.57
C SER A 205 -27.50 51.54 -5.66
N PRO A 206 -27.38 51.25 -6.97
CA PRO A 206 -26.27 50.73 -7.79
C PRO A 206 -25.95 51.63 -9.03
N ALA A 207 -24.87 51.34 -9.80
CA ALA A 207 -24.75 51.73 -11.22
C ALA A 207 -23.59 51.03 -11.97
N SER A 208 -23.75 50.85 -13.28
CA SER A 208 -22.75 50.61 -14.34
C SER A 208 -23.07 51.62 -15.48
N PRO A 209 -22.37 51.76 -16.64
CA PRO A 209 -21.31 50.92 -17.23
C PRO A 209 -20.14 51.67 -17.96
N SER A 210 -19.36 50.93 -18.77
CA SER A 210 -18.71 51.30 -20.05
C SER A 210 -17.22 51.70 -20.17
N ALA A 211 -16.54 50.91 -21.05
CA ALA A 211 -15.68 51.29 -22.19
C ALA A 211 -14.17 51.68 -22.03
N HIS A 212 -13.34 50.96 -22.80
CA HIS A 212 -12.04 51.35 -23.39
C HIS A 212 -12.22 52.43 -24.51
N PRO A 213 -11.19 52.98 -25.22
CA PRO A 213 -9.73 52.67 -25.34
C PRO A 213 -8.85 53.98 -25.32
N PRO A 214 -7.71 54.18 -26.05
CA PRO A 214 -6.73 53.29 -26.69
C PRO A 214 -5.23 53.55 -26.33
N ALA A 215 -4.33 52.81 -26.98
CA ALA A 215 -2.87 52.72 -26.75
C ALA A 215 -1.99 53.84 -27.37
N LYS A 216 -0.69 53.85 -27.01
CA LYS A 216 0.45 54.15 -27.92
C LYS A 216 1.86 53.85 -27.33
N THR A 217 2.69 53.12 -28.11
CA THR A 217 4.15 53.30 -28.39
C THR A 217 5.18 53.61 -27.27
N SER A 218 6.48 53.23 -27.32
CA SER A 218 7.31 52.35 -28.18
C SER A 218 8.74 52.27 -27.57
N ASN A 219 9.63 51.49 -28.21
CA ASN A 219 11.11 51.55 -28.16
C ASN A 219 11.87 50.67 -27.15
N ARG A 220 13.17 50.53 -27.45
CA ARG A 220 13.91 49.25 -27.45
C ARG A 220 15.38 49.50 -27.07
N ALA A 221 15.90 48.72 -26.11
CA ALA A 221 17.34 48.46 -25.86
C ALA A 221 18.20 49.68 -25.43
N PRO A 222 19.45 49.52 -24.92
CA PRO A 222 20.27 48.30 -24.88
C PRO A 222 20.84 47.90 -23.50
N ALA A 223 21.56 46.77 -23.51
CA ALA A 223 22.16 46.11 -22.36
C ALA A 223 23.38 46.84 -21.77
N GLN A 224 23.65 46.60 -20.50
CA GLN A 224 24.96 46.77 -19.87
C GLN A 224 25.34 45.54 -19.04
N THR A 225 26.65 45.35 -18.85
CA THR A 225 27.33 44.13 -18.38
C THR A 225 27.20 43.88 -16.87
N PRO A 226 27.40 42.63 -16.40
CA PRO A 226 27.16 42.24 -15.01
C PRO A 226 28.24 42.73 -14.04
N ARG A 227 27.82 43.13 -12.84
CA ARG A 227 28.69 43.48 -11.71
C ARG A 227 28.90 42.25 -10.81
N PRO A 228 30.11 41.96 -10.30
CA PRO A 228 30.38 40.71 -9.58
C PRO A 228 29.66 40.61 -8.23
N SER A 229 29.20 39.41 -7.89
CA SER A 229 28.57 39.08 -6.61
C SER A 229 29.60 38.99 -5.48
N PRO A 230 29.28 39.44 -4.25
CA PRO A 230 30.15 39.26 -3.08
C PRO A 230 30.18 37.80 -2.61
N ALA A 231 31.32 37.40 -2.04
CA ALA A 231 31.60 36.02 -1.64
C ALA A 231 30.74 35.53 -0.45
N LYS A 232 30.46 34.22 -0.45
CA LYS A 232 29.66 33.51 0.56
C LYS A 232 30.56 33.06 1.74
N PRO A 233 30.20 33.27 3.01
CA PRO A 233 31.01 32.80 4.14
C PRO A 233 31.03 31.28 4.26
N GLN A 234 32.19 30.70 4.60
CA GLN A 234 32.35 29.28 4.95
C GLN A 234 32.00 29.01 6.43
N PRO A 235 31.52 27.80 6.79
CA PRO A 235 31.24 27.42 8.17
C PRO A 235 32.52 27.07 8.96
N PRO A 236 32.55 27.29 10.29
CA PRO A 236 33.73 27.04 11.12
C PRO A 236 33.91 25.55 11.48
N VAL A 237 35.18 25.13 11.57
CA VAL A 237 35.62 23.78 11.97
C VAL A 237 35.68 23.66 13.50
N PRO A 238 35.31 22.51 14.12
CA PRO A 238 35.37 22.35 15.58
C PRO A 238 36.81 22.15 16.09
N SER A 239 37.20 22.89 17.13
CA SER A 239 38.50 22.75 17.80
C SER A 239 38.46 21.74 18.96
N THR A 240 39.50 20.90 19.04
CA THR A 240 39.65 19.86 20.05
C THR A 240 40.17 20.41 21.38
N VAL A 241 39.48 20.12 22.49
CA VAL A 241 39.99 20.40 23.86
C VAL A 241 40.11 19.08 24.63
N LYS A 242 41.27 18.87 25.26
CA LYS A 242 41.68 17.64 25.95
C LYS A 242 41.49 17.82 27.47
N PRO A 243 40.89 16.86 28.21
CA PRO A 243 40.71 16.98 29.66
C PRO A 243 42.01 16.69 30.45
N PRO A 244 42.18 17.29 31.64
CA PRO A 244 43.32 17.07 32.53
C PRO A 244 43.21 15.78 33.38
N PRO A 245 44.33 15.27 33.96
CA PRO A 245 44.36 13.99 34.66
C PRO A 245 43.87 14.05 36.13
N LEU A 246 43.36 12.92 36.64
CA LEU A 246 42.98 12.77 38.05
C LEU A 246 44.19 12.51 38.96
N ALA A 247 44.11 13.01 40.20
CA ALA A 247 45.03 12.71 41.30
C ALA A 247 44.38 11.76 42.35
N PRO A 248 45.15 11.00 43.17
CA PRO A 248 44.62 9.89 43.98
C PRO A 248 44.60 10.13 45.51
N ALA A 249 43.55 9.67 46.20
CA ALA A 249 43.42 9.41 47.65
C ALA A 249 42.00 8.88 47.94
N LYS A 250 41.63 8.16 49.02
CA LYS A 250 42.28 7.34 50.06
C LYS A 250 41.16 6.41 50.64
N PRO A 251 41.43 5.25 51.28
CA PRO A 251 40.40 4.45 51.95
C PRO A 251 39.99 5.10 53.30
N PRO A 252 38.78 4.83 53.85
CA PRO A 252 38.70 3.84 54.95
C PRO A 252 37.33 3.15 55.27
N THR A 253 37.43 1.99 55.95
CA THR A 253 36.55 1.45 57.04
C THR A 253 35.09 0.99 56.81
N PRO A 254 34.53 0.08 57.68
CA PRO A 254 33.40 -0.78 57.31
C PRO A 254 32.13 -0.71 58.19
N SER A 255 30.99 -1.10 57.58
CA SER A 255 29.78 -1.70 58.21
C SER A 255 28.91 -0.83 59.15
N PRO A 256 27.58 -1.07 59.27
CA PRO A 256 26.99 -2.37 59.65
C PRO A 256 25.86 -2.92 58.76
N ALA A 257 25.53 -4.19 58.99
CA ALA A 257 24.60 -5.00 58.22
C ALA A 257 23.10 -4.66 58.44
N GLN A 258 22.27 -4.94 57.43
CA GLN A 258 20.80 -4.98 57.54
C GLN A 258 20.29 -6.43 57.65
N PRO A 259 19.22 -6.69 58.44
CA PRO A 259 18.64 -8.02 58.63
C PRO A 259 17.76 -8.47 57.44
N PRO A 260 17.51 -9.79 57.28
CA PRO A 260 16.80 -10.34 56.13
C PRO A 260 15.28 -10.11 56.17
N ARG A 261 14.68 -10.00 54.98
CA ARG A 261 13.23 -9.86 54.76
C ARG A 261 12.55 -11.26 54.67
N PRO A 262 11.44 -11.51 55.39
CA PRO A 262 10.70 -12.78 55.31
C PRO A 262 9.76 -12.85 54.08
N SER A 263 9.46 -14.07 53.65
CA SER A 263 8.54 -14.39 52.54
C SER A 263 7.06 -14.27 52.93
N PRO A 264 6.13 -13.97 51.99
CA PRO A 264 4.70 -13.91 52.28
C PRO A 264 4.04 -15.30 52.35
N ALA A 265 3.07 -15.45 53.26
CA ALA A 265 2.20 -16.62 53.38
C ALA A 265 0.84 -16.41 52.66
N ASN A 266 0.06 -17.48 52.54
CA ASN A 266 -1.20 -17.57 51.78
C ASN A 266 -2.33 -16.62 52.23
N PRO A 267 -3.26 -16.25 51.32
CA PRO A 267 -4.42 -15.40 51.63
C PRO A 267 -5.60 -16.18 52.26
N PRO A 268 -6.52 -15.51 52.99
CA PRO A 268 -7.65 -16.14 53.66
C PRO A 268 -8.93 -16.25 52.80
N THR A 269 -9.82 -17.14 53.24
CA THR A 269 -11.08 -17.57 52.59
C THR A 269 -12.22 -16.53 52.66
N ALA A 270 -13.11 -16.56 51.67
CA ALA A 270 -14.38 -15.80 51.65
C ALA A 270 -15.61 -16.75 51.48
N PRO A 271 -16.83 -16.36 51.91
CA PRO A 271 -17.95 -17.29 52.10
C PRO A 271 -18.78 -17.56 50.84
N THR A 272 -19.50 -18.68 50.84
CA THR A 272 -20.28 -19.23 49.71
C THR A 272 -21.76 -18.87 49.79
N VAL A 273 -22.36 -18.36 48.70
CA VAL A 273 -23.80 -18.45 48.42
C VAL A 273 -24.03 -18.80 46.94
N THR A 274 -25.09 -19.58 46.71
CA THR A 274 -25.37 -20.41 45.52
C THR A 274 -25.79 -19.69 44.23
N ALA A 275 -25.33 -20.21 43.08
CA ALA A 275 -25.98 -20.09 41.78
C ALA A 275 -25.96 -21.45 41.03
N LYS A 276 -26.98 -21.71 40.20
CA LYS A 276 -27.32 -23.02 39.60
C LYS A 276 -26.44 -23.37 38.38
N PRO A 277 -25.99 -24.63 38.19
CA PRO A 277 -25.23 -25.03 37.00
C PRO A 277 -26.07 -25.09 35.71
N PRO A 278 -25.50 -24.76 34.52
CA PRO A 278 -26.04 -25.14 33.21
C PRO A 278 -25.92 -26.65 32.94
N ALA A 279 -26.66 -27.16 31.96
CA ALA A 279 -26.73 -28.58 31.63
C ALA A 279 -25.47 -29.13 30.94
N LEU A 280 -25.20 -30.42 31.14
CA LEU A 280 -24.09 -31.18 30.54
C LEU A 280 -24.36 -31.51 29.05
N PRO A 281 -23.33 -31.47 28.17
CA PRO A 281 -23.39 -32.07 26.83
C PRO A 281 -23.29 -33.62 26.90
N PRO A 282 -23.74 -34.34 25.85
CA PRO A 282 -23.77 -35.80 25.84
C PRO A 282 -22.37 -36.45 25.80
N ALA A 283 -22.30 -37.69 26.28
CA ALA A 283 -21.05 -38.41 26.55
C ALA A 283 -20.21 -38.71 25.28
N MET A 284 -18.89 -38.62 25.44
CA MET A 284 -17.92 -39.00 24.40
C MET A 284 -17.97 -40.51 24.13
N SER A 285 -17.97 -40.87 22.84
CA SER A 285 -17.85 -42.26 22.39
C SER A 285 -16.41 -42.78 22.54
N LYS A 286 -16.26 -44.11 22.63
CA LYS A 286 -14.94 -44.79 22.81
C LYS A 286 -13.91 -44.40 21.74
N PRO A 287 -12.60 -44.41 22.07
CA PRO A 287 -11.54 -44.18 21.08
C PRO A 287 -11.53 -45.26 19.99
N THR A 288 -11.63 -44.83 18.74
CA THR A 288 -11.29 -45.63 17.55
C THR A 288 -9.78 -45.91 17.54
N PRO A 289 -9.31 -47.12 17.15
CA PRO A 289 -7.87 -47.36 17.00
C PRO A 289 -7.24 -46.40 15.99
N PRO A 290 -5.94 -46.06 16.12
CA PRO A 290 -5.29 -45.11 15.24
C PRO A 290 -5.37 -45.55 13.77
N LEU A 291 -5.77 -44.64 12.88
CA LEU A 291 -5.46 -44.78 11.46
C LEU A 291 -3.93 -44.95 11.32
N PRO A 292 -3.44 -45.74 10.33
CA PRO A 292 -2.03 -45.76 10.03
C PRO A 292 -1.54 -44.33 9.74
N PRO A 293 -0.29 -43.99 10.11
CA PRO A 293 0.23 -42.64 9.90
C PRO A 293 0.05 -42.25 8.44
N ALA A 294 -0.53 -41.08 8.21
CA ALA A 294 -0.56 -40.48 6.87
C ALA A 294 0.88 -40.44 6.35
N LYS A 295 1.10 -40.97 5.14
CA LYS A 295 2.42 -40.93 4.48
C LYS A 295 2.97 -39.52 4.60
N ASP A 296 4.23 -39.40 5.02
CA ASP A 296 4.93 -38.12 5.18
C ASP A 296 4.58 -37.17 4.03
N SER A 297 3.88 -36.09 4.35
CA SER A 297 3.61 -35.01 3.42
C SER A 297 4.92 -34.24 3.22
N SER A 298 5.83 -34.83 2.45
CA SER A 298 7.20 -34.34 2.26
C SER A 298 7.18 -32.94 1.65
N SER A 299 7.45 -31.93 2.50
CA SER A 299 7.73 -30.58 2.05
C SER A 299 9.01 -30.61 1.21
N ALA A 300 8.92 -30.24 -0.07
CA ALA A 300 10.04 -30.26 -0.98
C ALA A 300 10.72 -28.89 -1.02
N VAL A 301 12.02 -28.84 -0.71
CA VAL A 301 12.83 -27.61 -0.74
C VAL A 301 13.66 -27.55 -2.02
N PHE A 302 13.57 -26.42 -2.71
CA PHE A 302 14.22 -26.10 -3.97
C PHE A 302 15.16 -24.90 -3.73
N ASP A 303 16.35 -25.16 -3.19
CA ASP A 303 17.39 -24.16 -2.99
C ASP A 303 17.92 -23.67 -4.35
N VAL A 304 17.90 -22.35 -4.60
CA VAL A 304 18.36 -21.75 -5.86
C VAL A 304 19.82 -22.10 -6.20
N ARG A 305 20.68 -22.37 -5.21
CA ARG A 305 22.07 -22.82 -5.44
C ARG A 305 22.13 -24.21 -6.07
N ALA A 306 21.18 -25.10 -5.76
CA ALA A 306 21.07 -26.41 -6.41
C ALA A 306 20.71 -26.31 -7.91
N PHE A 307 20.21 -25.14 -8.35
CA PHE A 307 19.94 -24.80 -9.75
C PHE A 307 21.04 -23.92 -10.38
N GLY A 308 22.17 -23.73 -9.68
CA GLY A 308 23.34 -23.02 -10.19
C GLY A 308 23.44 -21.54 -9.83
N ALA A 309 22.63 -21.05 -8.87
CA ALA A 309 22.76 -19.68 -8.39
C ALA A 309 24.08 -19.51 -7.61
N SER A 310 24.79 -18.42 -7.89
CA SER A 310 26.06 -18.06 -7.28
C SER A 310 25.89 -17.36 -5.93
N GLY A 311 24.89 -16.48 -5.78
CA GLY A 311 24.64 -15.74 -4.54
C GLY A 311 25.78 -14.82 -4.11
N ASN A 312 26.57 -14.31 -5.06
CA ASN A 312 27.81 -13.55 -4.82
C ASN A 312 27.70 -12.04 -5.16
N ALA A 313 26.49 -11.51 -5.30
CA ALA A 313 26.12 -10.16 -5.76
C ALA A 313 26.49 -9.80 -7.21
N SER A 314 27.54 -10.37 -7.79
CA SER A 314 28.08 -9.99 -9.10
C SER A 314 27.60 -10.87 -10.27
N GLY A 315 27.07 -12.05 -10.01
CA GLY A 315 26.57 -12.99 -11.02
C GLY A 315 25.07 -12.82 -11.34
N ASP A 316 24.69 -13.03 -12.59
CA ASP A 316 23.29 -13.16 -12.99
C ASP A 316 22.75 -14.56 -12.62
N ASP A 317 21.99 -14.62 -11.52
CA ASP A 317 21.39 -15.85 -10.99
C ASP A 317 20.01 -16.16 -11.61
N THR A 318 19.54 -15.34 -12.57
CA THR A 318 18.18 -15.41 -13.15
C THR A 318 17.79 -16.80 -13.66
N ARG A 319 18.74 -17.47 -14.33
CA ARG A 319 18.52 -18.81 -14.88
C ARG A 319 18.22 -19.84 -13.79
N ALA A 320 18.94 -19.76 -12.68
CA ALA A 320 18.78 -20.66 -11.54
C ALA A 320 17.44 -20.43 -10.84
N PHE A 321 17.05 -19.16 -10.63
CA PHE A 321 15.74 -18.81 -10.06
C PHE A 321 14.57 -19.28 -10.93
N ARG A 322 14.64 -19.09 -12.26
CA ARG A 322 13.60 -19.58 -13.19
C ARG A 322 13.52 -21.11 -13.21
N ALA A 323 14.65 -21.81 -13.10
CA ALA A 323 14.68 -23.28 -13.02
C ALA A 323 14.13 -23.80 -11.68
N ALA A 324 14.52 -23.18 -10.56
CA ALA A 324 14.03 -23.50 -9.21
C ALA A 324 12.50 -23.29 -9.12
N TRP A 325 11.98 -22.17 -9.62
CA TRP A 325 10.54 -21.91 -9.69
C TRP A 325 9.81 -22.97 -10.51
N LYS A 326 10.30 -23.28 -11.71
CA LYS A 326 9.68 -24.30 -12.58
C LYS A 326 9.62 -25.66 -11.89
N ALA A 327 10.69 -26.06 -11.19
CA ALA A 327 10.74 -27.30 -10.44
C ALA A 327 9.76 -27.31 -9.25
N ALA A 328 9.77 -26.25 -8.43
CA ALA A 328 8.93 -26.12 -7.25
C ALA A 328 7.43 -26.04 -7.60
N CYS A 329 7.06 -25.20 -8.58
CA CYS A 329 5.69 -25.03 -9.06
C CYS A 329 5.12 -26.30 -9.74
N SER A 330 6.01 -27.15 -10.31
CA SER A 330 5.64 -28.44 -10.91
C SER A 330 5.63 -29.62 -9.94
N SER A 331 5.99 -29.40 -8.67
CA SER A 331 6.11 -30.45 -7.64
C SER A 331 4.80 -31.18 -7.41
N SER A 332 4.89 -32.45 -7.01
CA SER A 332 3.73 -33.25 -6.57
C SER A 332 3.68 -33.44 -5.06
N SER A 333 4.58 -32.76 -4.32
CA SER A 333 4.53 -32.63 -2.86
C SER A 333 3.31 -31.82 -2.42
N ALA A 334 2.82 -32.06 -1.20
CA ALA A 334 1.70 -31.28 -0.63
C ALA A 334 2.05 -29.78 -0.47
N ALA A 335 3.32 -29.49 -0.19
CA ALA A 335 3.88 -28.15 -0.16
C ALA A 335 5.28 -28.14 -0.80
N ALA A 336 5.62 -27.02 -1.45
CA ALA A 336 6.93 -26.77 -2.02
C ALA A 336 7.49 -25.43 -1.50
N THR A 337 8.80 -25.36 -1.32
CA THR A 337 9.51 -24.14 -0.93
C THR A 337 10.64 -23.86 -1.91
N LEU A 338 10.58 -22.75 -2.65
CA LEU A 338 11.77 -22.18 -3.30
C LEU A 338 12.54 -21.41 -2.24
N LEU A 339 13.81 -21.77 -2.00
CA LEU A 339 14.63 -21.18 -0.96
C LEU A 339 15.73 -20.29 -1.55
N VAL A 340 15.82 -19.06 -1.04
CA VAL A 340 16.96 -18.13 -1.22
C VAL A 340 17.75 -18.08 0.09
N PRO A 341 18.91 -18.76 0.18
CA PRO A 341 19.69 -18.91 1.42
C PRO A 341 20.14 -17.59 2.07
N SER A 342 20.16 -17.57 3.41
CA SER A 342 20.48 -16.39 4.24
C SER A 342 21.90 -15.85 4.11
N ASP A 343 22.81 -16.64 3.55
CA ASP A 343 24.23 -16.32 3.39
C ASP A 343 24.59 -15.90 1.96
N GLY A 344 23.60 -15.62 1.11
CA GLY A 344 23.81 -15.18 -0.29
C GLY A 344 23.15 -13.85 -0.63
N VAL A 345 23.76 -13.16 -1.59
CA VAL A 345 23.22 -11.97 -2.26
C VAL A 345 23.02 -12.32 -3.74
N PHE A 346 21.77 -12.41 -4.17
CA PHE A 346 21.40 -12.95 -5.47
C PHE A 346 20.91 -11.82 -6.38
N THR A 347 21.53 -11.70 -7.56
CA THR A 347 21.16 -10.67 -8.55
C THR A 347 20.40 -11.32 -9.69
N ILE A 348 19.16 -10.89 -9.94
CA ILE A 348 18.34 -11.40 -11.04
C ILE A 348 17.68 -10.27 -11.83
N THR A 349 17.48 -10.47 -13.14
CA THR A 349 16.81 -9.50 -14.01
C THR A 349 15.28 -9.69 -13.98
N SER A 350 14.52 -8.87 -14.72
CA SER A 350 13.06 -8.90 -14.75
C SER A 350 12.55 -10.33 -15.03
N THR A 351 11.72 -10.85 -14.15
CA THR A 351 11.34 -12.27 -14.17
C THR A 351 9.87 -12.46 -13.81
N ILE A 352 9.18 -13.20 -14.69
CA ILE A 352 7.79 -13.60 -14.50
C ILE A 352 7.76 -15.02 -13.92
N PHE A 353 7.34 -15.13 -12.67
CA PHE A 353 7.04 -16.36 -11.97
C PHE A 353 5.56 -16.72 -12.20
N ALA A 354 5.31 -17.45 -13.30
CA ALA A 354 3.97 -17.83 -13.72
C ALA A 354 3.48 -19.11 -13.03
N GLY A 355 2.19 -19.14 -12.67
CA GLY A 355 1.44 -20.35 -12.32
C GLY A 355 0.52 -20.82 -13.46
N PRO A 356 -0.47 -21.69 -13.18
CA PRO A 356 -0.79 -22.25 -11.87
C PRO A 356 0.25 -23.26 -11.39
N CYS A 357 0.46 -23.33 -10.07
CA CYS A 357 1.31 -24.35 -9.46
C CYS A 357 0.47 -25.54 -8.96
N LYS A 358 1.06 -26.74 -8.95
CA LYS A 358 0.37 -27.98 -8.55
C LYS A 358 0.15 -28.12 -7.05
N SER A 359 0.92 -27.38 -6.25
CA SER A 359 0.94 -27.41 -4.80
C SER A 359 1.05 -26.01 -4.24
N ALA A 360 0.68 -25.83 -2.96
CA ALA A 360 0.99 -24.60 -2.25
C ALA A 360 2.51 -24.34 -2.29
N LEU A 361 2.90 -23.13 -2.68
CA LEU A 361 4.29 -22.77 -2.96
C LEU A 361 4.71 -21.60 -2.08
N THR A 362 5.74 -21.81 -1.26
CA THR A 362 6.42 -20.73 -0.53
C THR A 362 7.66 -20.29 -1.30
N PHE A 363 7.74 -19.02 -1.66
CA PHE A 363 8.98 -18.38 -2.08
C PHE A 363 9.62 -17.79 -0.82
N GLN A 364 10.61 -18.50 -0.27
CA GLN A 364 11.28 -18.19 0.99
C GLN A 364 12.56 -17.39 0.72
N ILE A 365 12.56 -16.10 1.05
CA ILE A 365 13.70 -15.19 0.94
C ILE A 365 14.30 -14.95 2.31
N ASP A 366 15.39 -15.65 2.64
CA ASP A 366 16.15 -15.41 3.87
C ASP A 366 17.46 -14.66 3.63
N GLY A 367 17.97 -14.64 2.39
CA GLY A 367 19.13 -13.83 1.96
C GLY A 367 18.75 -12.46 1.40
N VAL A 368 19.58 -11.92 0.52
CA VAL A 368 19.27 -10.70 -0.25
C VAL A 368 18.95 -11.07 -1.70
N LEU A 369 17.86 -10.52 -2.24
CA LEU A 369 17.51 -10.62 -3.66
C LEU A 369 17.43 -9.20 -4.24
N MET A 370 18.15 -8.91 -5.32
CA MET A 370 18.24 -7.56 -5.90
C MET A 370 18.26 -7.53 -7.45
N PRO A 371 17.80 -6.43 -8.09
CA PRO A 371 17.91 -6.24 -9.52
C PRO A 371 19.32 -5.78 -9.93
N PRO A 372 19.61 -5.70 -11.25
CA PRO A 372 20.71 -4.90 -11.77
C PRO A 372 20.68 -3.47 -11.20
N ASP A 373 21.87 -2.92 -10.91
CA ASP A 373 22.03 -1.61 -10.30
C ASP A 373 21.70 -0.47 -11.29
N GLY A 374 20.57 0.19 -11.07
CA GLY A 374 20.17 1.37 -11.84
C GLY A 374 19.65 1.17 -13.28
N PRO A 375 19.21 2.26 -13.93
CA PRO A 375 18.62 2.29 -15.27
C PRO A 375 19.60 1.97 -16.41
N ALA A 376 20.91 2.04 -16.15
CA ALA A 376 21.96 1.82 -17.15
C ALA A 376 22.39 0.35 -17.27
N SER A 377 22.32 -0.42 -16.16
CA SER A 377 22.58 -1.87 -16.17
C SER A 377 21.34 -2.70 -16.52
N TRP A 378 20.15 -2.09 -16.47
CA TRP A 378 18.88 -2.75 -16.78
C TRP A 378 18.85 -3.31 -18.22
N PRO A 379 18.63 -4.63 -18.43
CA PRO A 379 18.67 -5.23 -19.76
C PRO A 379 17.67 -4.59 -20.74
N ALA A 380 18.11 -4.34 -21.97
CA ALA A 380 17.27 -3.68 -22.98
C ALA A 380 16.04 -4.51 -23.42
N ALA A 381 16.10 -5.84 -23.21
CA ALA A 381 14.98 -6.76 -23.45
C ALA A 381 13.96 -6.81 -22.30
N ASP A 382 14.32 -6.31 -21.12
CA ASP A 382 13.49 -6.36 -19.92
C ASP A 382 12.57 -5.13 -19.81
N SER A 383 11.35 -5.34 -19.32
CA SER A 383 10.42 -4.24 -19.07
C SER A 383 10.92 -3.31 -17.97
N ARG A 384 11.14 -2.04 -18.30
CA ARG A 384 11.52 -0.98 -17.34
C ARG A 384 10.40 -0.58 -16.35
N ARG A 385 9.29 -1.31 -16.32
CA ARG A 385 8.10 -1.05 -15.49
C ARG A 385 7.85 -2.13 -14.43
N GLN A 386 8.61 -3.21 -14.42
CA GLN A 386 8.42 -4.32 -13.47
C GLN A 386 9.68 -5.17 -13.30
N TRP A 387 9.91 -5.66 -12.09
CA TRP A 387 11.00 -6.59 -11.81
C TRP A 387 10.50 -8.00 -11.51
N LEU A 388 10.03 -8.29 -10.29
CA LEU A 388 9.46 -9.59 -9.93
C LEU A 388 7.96 -9.59 -10.18
N VAL A 389 7.49 -10.45 -11.09
CA VAL A 389 6.06 -10.55 -11.42
C VAL A 389 5.56 -11.96 -11.14
N PHE A 390 4.62 -12.09 -10.21
CA PHE A 390 3.89 -13.32 -9.95
C PHE A 390 2.58 -13.28 -10.75
N TYR A 391 2.46 -14.12 -11.78
CA TYR A 391 1.34 -14.08 -12.73
C TYR A 391 0.50 -15.36 -12.63
N ARG A 392 -0.80 -15.23 -12.34
CA ARG A 392 -1.71 -16.38 -12.10
C ARG A 392 -1.12 -17.39 -11.10
N ALA A 393 -0.51 -16.85 -10.06
CA ALA A 393 0.28 -17.56 -9.07
C ALA A 393 -0.57 -17.79 -7.81
N ASP A 394 -1.65 -18.55 -7.97
CA ASP A 394 -2.63 -18.78 -6.91
C ASP A 394 -2.03 -19.58 -5.74
N GLY A 395 -2.40 -19.22 -4.50
CA GLY A 395 -1.96 -19.90 -3.28
C GLY A 395 -0.47 -19.70 -2.92
N VAL A 396 0.19 -18.72 -3.54
CA VAL A 396 1.63 -18.45 -3.32
C VAL A 396 1.86 -17.61 -2.07
N THR A 397 2.83 -18.06 -1.27
CA THR A 397 3.34 -17.33 -0.10
C THR A 397 4.73 -16.78 -0.38
N LEU A 398 4.90 -15.46 -0.44
CA LEU A 398 6.19 -14.79 -0.45
C LEU A 398 6.59 -14.45 1.00
N ALA A 399 7.60 -15.11 1.52
CA ALA A 399 7.93 -15.05 2.95
C ALA A 399 9.43 -15.07 3.21
N GLY A 400 9.83 -14.79 4.45
CA GLY A 400 11.20 -14.97 4.94
C GLY A 400 11.62 -13.83 5.84
N LYS A 401 12.90 -13.81 6.23
CA LYS A 401 13.50 -12.73 7.04
C LYS A 401 14.52 -11.89 6.27
N GLY A 402 14.74 -12.22 5.00
CA GLY A 402 15.68 -11.56 4.12
C GLY A 402 15.17 -10.22 3.58
N THR A 403 15.95 -9.68 2.64
CA THR A 403 15.71 -8.38 2.03
C THR A 403 15.50 -8.52 0.52
N ILE A 404 14.43 -7.90 0.03
CA ILE A 404 14.28 -7.56 -1.38
C ILE A 404 14.81 -6.12 -1.53
N GLU A 405 16.01 -6.00 -2.07
CA GLU A 405 16.68 -4.71 -2.34
C GLU A 405 16.32 -4.26 -3.78
N GLY A 406 16.16 -2.96 -3.99
CA GLY A 406 15.63 -2.39 -5.23
C GLY A 406 16.63 -1.61 -6.09
N ASN A 407 17.79 -1.24 -5.56
CA ASN A 407 18.81 -0.43 -6.24
C ASN A 407 18.20 0.83 -6.91
N GLY A 408 17.33 1.52 -6.17
CA GLY A 408 16.48 2.61 -6.67
C GLY A 408 17.16 3.95 -6.91
N GLU A 409 18.35 4.21 -6.36
CA GLU A 409 18.96 5.55 -6.32
C GLU A 409 19.12 6.18 -7.71
N GLU A 410 19.77 5.49 -8.65
CA GLU A 410 19.93 6.01 -10.02
C GLU A 410 18.59 6.18 -10.78
N TRP A 411 17.53 5.45 -10.42
CA TRP A 411 16.20 5.62 -11.00
C TRP A 411 15.49 6.86 -10.46
N TRP A 412 15.75 7.22 -9.20
CA TRP A 412 15.23 8.42 -8.56
C TRP A 412 15.94 9.68 -9.06
N ASP A 413 17.21 9.57 -9.47
CA ASP A 413 18.04 10.68 -10.00
C ASP A 413 17.93 10.91 -11.51
N LEU A 414 17.09 10.15 -12.22
CA LEU A 414 16.77 10.44 -13.63
C LEU A 414 16.28 11.91 -13.78
N PRO A 415 16.82 12.72 -14.73
CA PRO A 415 16.53 14.17 -14.81
C PRO A 415 15.07 14.57 -15.03
N CYS A 416 14.21 13.60 -15.35
CA CYS A 416 12.78 13.77 -15.53
C CYS A 416 11.93 13.42 -14.29
N LYS A 417 12.56 12.96 -13.21
CA LYS A 417 11.92 12.90 -11.89
C LYS A 417 11.83 14.32 -11.29
N PRO A 418 10.86 14.58 -10.40
CA PRO A 418 10.66 15.90 -9.80
C PRO A 418 11.95 16.46 -9.18
N HIS A 419 12.33 17.67 -9.60
CA HIS A 419 13.48 18.43 -9.11
C HIS A 419 14.87 17.83 -9.37
N ARG A 420 15.01 16.87 -10.30
CA ARG A 420 16.31 16.24 -10.66
C ARG A 420 16.97 16.81 -11.91
N GLY A 421 16.29 17.70 -12.63
CA GLY A 421 16.87 18.44 -13.74
C GLY A 421 17.80 19.58 -13.28
N PRO A 422 18.55 20.21 -14.22
CA PRO A 422 19.41 21.36 -13.93
C PRO A 422 18.68 22.45 -13.14
N ASN A 423 19.34 23.01 -12.12
CA ASN A 423 18.78 24.01 -11.19
C ASN A 423 17.50 23.57 -10.44
N GLY A 424 17.28 22.25 -10.25
CA GLY A 424 16.07 21.74 -9.58
C GLY A 424 14.81 21.77 -10.45
N SER A 425 15.00 21.83 -11.78
CA SER A 425 13.92 21.67 -12.76
C SER A 425 13.48 20.21 -12.89
N THR A 426 12.48 19.95 -13.73
CA THR A 426 12.08 18.60 -14.15
C THR A 426 12.12 18.58 -15.67
N LEU A 427 12.93 17.72 -16.28
CA LEU A 427 13.06 17.65 -17.74
C LEU A 427 12.07 16.65 -18.36
N PRO A 428 11.67 16.79 -19.63
CA PRO A 428 11.00 15.71 -20.35
C PRO A 428 12.00 14.59 -20.69
N GLY A 429 11.58 13.33 -20.64
CA GLY A 429 12.41 12.18 -21.01
C GLY A 429 11.79 10.83 -20.66
N PRO A 430 12.49 9.70 -20.88
CA PRO A 430 12.06 8.39 -20.41
C PRO A 430 12.14 8.31 -18.88
N CYS A 431 10.98 8.18 -18.20
CA CYS A 431 10.87 8.19 -16.74
C CYS A 431 10.36 6.89 -16.12
N ASP A 432 10.18 5.85 -16.94
CA ASP A 432 9.78 4.52 -16.49
C ASP A 432 10.80 4.00 -15.47
N SER A 433 10.29 3.54 -14.33
CA SER A 433 11.02 2.86 -13.26
C SER A 433 10.26 1.59 -12.88
N PRO A 434 10.94 0.48 -12.56
CA PRO A 434 10.26 -0.77 -12.29
C PRO A 434 9.59 -0.75 -10.92
N ALA A 435 8.31 -1.14 -10.86
CA ALA A 435 7.71 -1.59 -9.61
C ALA A 435 8.32 -2.94 -9.21
N LEU A 436 8.73 -3.05 -7.95
CA LEU A 436 9.72 -4.04 -7.52
C LEU A 436 9.13 -5.45 -7.41
N VAL A 437 8.01 -5.59 -6.69
CA VAL A 437 7.24 -6.84 -6.60
C VAL A 437 5.81 -6.59 -7.07
N ARG A 438 5.32 -7.42 -8.00
CA ARG A 438 3.96 -7.32 -8.55
C ARG A 438 3.28 -8.68 -8.56
N PHE A 439 2.09 -8.78 -7.97
CA PHE A 439 1.17 -9.90 -8.16
C PHE A 439 0.10 -9.48 -9.16
N VAL A 440 -0.16 -10.33 -10.15
CA VAL A 440 -1.08 -10.05 -11.26
C VAL A 440 -2.00 -11.26 -11.45
N LEU A 441 -3.31 -11.03 -11.45
CA LEU A 441 -4.36 -12.05 -11.64
C LEU A 441 -4.16 -13.28 -10.73
N SER A 442 -3.77 -13.07 -9.48
CA SER A 442 -3.37 -14.13 -8.53
C SER A 442 -4.22 -14.08 -7.26
N ASN A 443 -4.64 -15.23 -6.77
CA ASN A 443 -5.56 -15.37 -5.63
C ASN A 443 -4.87 -16.07 -4.44
N ASP A 444 -5.42 -15.89 -3.24
CA ASP A 444 -4.91 -16.55 -2.01
C ASP A 444 -3.41 -16.26 -1.76
N VAL A 445 -3.00 -15.02 -2.04
CA VAL A 445 -1.60 -14.59 -1.95
C VAL A 445 -1.28 -14.13 -0.53
N THR A 446 -0.17 -14.63 0.02
CA THR A 446 0.37 -14.16 1.30
C THR A 446 1.76 -13.55 1.13
N VAL A 447 1.99 -12.35 1.68
CA VAL A 447 3.31 -11.72 1.82
C VAL A 447 3.60 -11.54 3.31
N ARG A 448 4.66 -12.15 3.85
CA ARG A 448 4.90 -12.11 5.31
C ARG A 448 6.35 -11.98 5.78
N GLY A 449 6.59 -11.09 6.74
CA GLY A 449 7.83 -10.96 7.51
C GLY A 449 9.05 -10.36 6.80
N LEU A 450 8.91 -10.02 5.52
CA LEU A 450 10.01 -9.57 4.66
C LEU A 450 10.38 -8.10 4.85
N ARG A 451 11.61 -7.78 4.45
CA ARG A 451 12.09 -6.42 4.22
C ARG A 451 12.06 -6.12 2.72
N ILE A 452 11.53 -4.96 2.33
CA ILE A 452 11.58 -4.48 0.94
C ILE A 452 12.15 -3.06 0.97
N GLU A 453 13.31 -2.85 0.35
CA GLU A 453 14.11 -1.64 0.50
C GLU A 453 14.43 -0.99 -0.85
N ASN A 454 14.54 0.34 -0.85
CA ASN A 454 15.02 1.17 -1.96
C ASN A 454 14.38 0.87 -3.34
N SER A 455 13.07 0.71 -3.38
CA SER A 455 12.35 0.39 -4.62
C SER A 455 12.45 1.54 -5.66
N PRO A 456 12.75 1.25 -6.94
CA PRO A 456 12.76 2.26 -8.01
C PRO A 456 11.41 2.94 -8.25
N GLN A 457 10.32 2.24 -7.94
CA GLN A 457 8.94 2.75 -7.93
C GLN A 457 8.16 2.07 -6.79
N PHE A 458 6.95 1.54 -7.01
CA PHE A 458 6.14 0.90 -5.96
C PHE A 458 6.83 -0.38 -5.46
N HIS A 459 6.93 -0.55 -4.13
CA HIS A 459 7.59 -1.70 -3.51
C HIS A 459 6.79 -3.00 -3.73
N LEU A 460 5.48 -2.96 -3.48
CA LEU A 460 4.58 -4.10 -3.63
C LEU A 460 3.28 -3.69 -4.33
N LYS A 461 2.95 -4.33 -5.46
CA LYS A 461 1.69 -4.17 -6.20
C LYS A 461 0.84 -5.44 -6.20
N PHE A 462 -0.48 -5.29 -6.12
CA PHE A 462 -1.47 -6.29 -6.48
C PHE A 462 -2.40 -5.71 -7.55
N ASP A 463 -2.60 -6.44 -8.65
CA ASP A 463 -3.45 -6.05 -9.78
C ASP A 463 -4.34 -7.24 -10.19
N GLY A 464 -5.66 -7.08 -10.09
CA GLY A 464 -6.61 -8.14 -10.45
C GLY A 464 -6.60 -9.34 -9.51
N CYS A 465 -6.24 -9.15 -8.23
CA CYS A 465 -6.05 -10.23 -7.25
C CYS A 465 -7.28 -10.43 -6.34
N ALA A 466 -7.34 -11.54 -5.60
CA ALA A 466 -8.34 -11.72 -4.54
C ALA A 466 -7.78 -12.49 -3.34
N ARG A 467 -8.30 -12.19 -2.13
CA ARG A 467 -7.88 -12.84 -0.88
C ARG A 467 -6.37 -12.66 -0.64
N VAL A 468 -5.95 -11.40 -0.53
CA VAL A 468 -4.57 -11.00 -0.32
C VAL A 468 -4.31 -10.76 1.17
N LEU A 469 -3.24 -11.33 1.71
CA LEU A 469 -2.73 -11.06 3.05
C LEU A 469 -1.30 -10.51 2.99
N VAL A 470 -1.08 -9.31 3.52
CA VAL A 470 0.24 -8.74 3.81
C VAL A 470 0.37 -8.62 5.32
N ASP A 471 1.35 -9.30 5.94
CA ASP A 471 1.52 -9.31 7.40
C ASP A 471 2.97 -9.14 7.85
N GLY A 472 3.21 -8.19 8.74
CA GLY A 472 4.54 -7.93 9.31
C GLY A 472 5.58 -7.47 8.27
N LEU A 473 5.16 -6.75 7.23
CA LEU A 473 6.03 -6.20 6.19
C LEU A 473 6.84 -5.01 6.75
N PHE A 474 8.12 -4.93 6.39
CA PHE A 474 8.96 -3.76 6.61
C PHE A 474 9.39 -3.13 5.28
N VAL A 475 8.98 -1.89 5.02
CA VAL A 475 9.39 -1.11 3.83
C VAL A 475 10.27 0.07 4.24
N SER A 476 11.36 0.30 3.51
CA SER A 476 12.27 1.44 3.73
C SER A 476 12.86 1.98 2.41
N SER A 477 12.51 3.22 2.06
CA SER A 477 13.16 4.04 1.04
C SER A 477 13.30 5.49 1.53
N PRO A 478 14.23 6.32 1.02
CA PRO A 478 14.40 7.71 1.46
C PRO A 478 13.16 8.59 1.26
N ALA A 479 12.97 9.60 2.12
CA ALA A 479 11.81 10.52 2.08
C ALA A 479 11.60 11.28 0.76
N PHE A 480 12.67 11.43 -0.03
CA PHE A 480 12.69 12.16 -1.30
C PHE A 480 12.75 11.21 -2.52
N SER A 481 12.51 9.91 -2.33
CA SER A 481 12.43 8.92 -3.40
C SER A 481 11.06 9.03 -4.12
N PRO A 482 11.00 9.44 -5.39
CA PRO A 482 9.74 9.75 -6.07
C PRO A 482 8.95 8.48 -6.39
N ASN A 483 7.65 8.49 -6.08
CA ASN A 483 6.70 7.42 -6.44
C ASN A 483 7.08 6.04 -5.88
N THR A 484 7.58 6.01 -4.65
CA THR A 484 7.98 4.77 -3.97
C THR A 484 6.88 4.19 -3.08
N ASP A 485 5.64 4.12 -3.57
CA ASP A 485 4.48 3.60 -2.83
C ASP A 485 4.81 2.27 -2.11
N GLY A 486 4.30 2.10 -0.88
CA GLY A 486 4.57 0.93 -0.06
C GLY A 486 3.80 -0.29 -0.54
N VAL A 487 2.50 -0.32 -0.27
CA VAL A 487 1.59 -1.34 -0.82
C VAL A 487 0.54 -0.68 -1.70
N HIS A 488 0.48 -1.09 -2.97
CA HIS A 488 -0.51 -0.62 -3.93
C HIS A 488 -1.46 -1.75 -4.32
N VAL A 489 -2.77 -1.50 -4.26
CA VAL A 489 -3.80 -2.46 -4.70
C VAL A 489 -4.69 -1.85 -5.77
N GLU A 490 -4.91 -2.58 -6.85
CA GLU A 490 -5.75 -2.18 -7.99
C GLU A 490 -6.54 -3.41 -8.47
N ASN A 491 -7.80 -3.23 -8.88
CA ASN A 491 -8.71 -4.30 -9.32
C ASN A 491 -8.77 -5.50 -8.34
N THR A 492 -8.58 -5.28 -7.03
CA THR A 492 -8.27 -6.34 -6.06
C THR A 492 -9.30 -6.38 -4.92
N THR A 493 -9.76 -7.59 -4.56
CA THR A 493 -10.83 -7.81 -3.57
C THR A 493 -10.37 -8.62 -2.35
N ALA A 494 -10.99 -8.39 -1.19
CA ALA A 494 -10.66 -9.06 0.08
C ALA A 494 -9.17 -8.97 0.44
N VAL A 495 -8.72 -7.75 0.76
CA VAL A 495 -7.33 -7.42 1.09
C VAL A 495 -7.18 -7.23 2.59
N GLN A 496 -6.12 -7.79 3.18
CA GLN A 496 -5.69 -7.53 4.55
C GLN A 496 -4.23 -7.06 4.56
N ILE A 497 -3.96 -5.88 5.14
CA ILE A 497 -2.61 -5.33 5.34
C ILE A 497 -2.41 -5.08 6.83
N LEU A 498 -1.63 -5.94 7.48
CA LEU A 498 -1.55 -6.07 8.93
C LEU A 498 -0.13 -5.84 9.47
N ASN A 499 -0.03 -5.32 10.69
CA ASN A 499 1.18 -5.33 11.53
C ASN A 499 2.46 -4.76 10.89
N SER A 500 2.32 -3.91 9.87
CA SER A 500 3.40 -3.53 8.96
C SER A 500 3.99 -2.16 9.29
N ARG A 501 5.21 -1.88 8.81
CA ARG A 501 5.85 -0.55 8.93
C ARG A 501 6.42 -0.12 7.59
N ILE A 502 6.07 1.09 7.15
CA ILE A 502 6.34 1.59 5.80
C ILE A 502 6.90 3.01 5.88
N TYR A 503 8.16 3.14 5.47
CA TYR A 503 8.92 4.39 5.40
C TYR A 503 9.30 4.62 3.92
N ASN A 504 8.73 5.62 3.25
CA ASN A 504 8.91 5.83 1.80
C ASN A 504 8.67 7.27 1.35
N GLY A 505 8.89 7.59 0.07
CA GLY A 505 8.72 8.95 -0.47
C GLY A 505 7.36 9.23 -1.13
N ASP A 506 6.41 8.28 -1.10
CA ASP A 506 5.05 8.46 -1.66
C ASP A 506 4.00 7.78 -0.75
N ASP A 507 2.86 7.31 -1.27
CA ASP A 507 1.79 6.72 -0.46
C ASP A 507 2.27 5.48 0.34
N CYS A 508 1.94 5.43 1.62
CA CYS A 508 2.20 4.28 2.50
C CYS A 508 1.41 3.06 2.01
N VAL A 509 0.10 3.27 1.78
CA VAL A 509 -0.78 2.35 1.07
C VAL A 509 -1.62 3.16 0.08
N SER A 510 -1.68 2.73 -1.18
CA SER A 510 -2.50 3.34 -2.23
C SER A 510 -3.53 2.35 -2.79
N ILE A 511 -4.80 2.77 -2.82
CA ILE A 511 -5.95 1.94 -3.23
C ILE A 511 -6.50 2.49 -4.55
N GLY A 512 -6.19 1.82 -5.65
CA GLY A 512 -6.66 2.13 -7.00
C GLY A 512 -8.13 1.73 -7.26
N ALA A 513 -8.55 1.86 -8.51
CA ALA A 513 -9.91 1.52 -8.93
C ALA A 513 -10.15 -0.01 -8.90
N GLY A 514 -11.42 -0.41 -8.80
CA GLY A 514 -11.84 -1.81 -8.85
C GLY A 514 -11.59 -2.60 -7.57
N CYS A 515 -11.35 -1.92 -6.44
CA CYS A 515 -11.03 -2.56 -5.17
C CYS A 515 -12.24 -2.65 -4.23
N SER A 516 -12.40 -3.78 -3.54
CA SER A 516 -13.39 -3.95 -2.47
C SER A 516 -12.84 -4.72 -1.27
N ASP A 517 -13.45 -4.49 -0.10
CA ASP A 517 -13.19 -5.26 1.12
C ASP A 517 -11.71 -5.19 1.53
N VAL A 518 -11.21 -3.95 1.68
CA VAL A 518 -9.82 -3.65 2.01
C VAL A 518 -9.70 -3.30 3.50
N HIS A 519 -9.05 -4.15 4.27
CA HIS A 519 -8.79 -3.98 5.70
C HIS A 519 -7.31 -3.70 5.96
N ILE A 520 -7.00 -2.57 6.59
CA ILE A 520 -5.64 -2.13 6.93
C ILE A 520 -5.58 -1.95 8.44
N GLU A 521 -4.72 -2.68 9.15
CA GLU A 521 -4.68 -2.62 10.62
C GLU A 521 -3.28 -2.70 11.24
N ASN A 522 -3.07 -1.94 12.32
CA ASN A 522 -1.84 -1.93 13.10
C ASN A 522 -0.59 -1.58 12.24
N ILE A 523 -0.74 -0.56 11.39
CA ILE A 523 0.29 -0.09 10.47
C ILE A 523 0.99 1.16 11.01
N THR A 524 2.31 1.25 10.87
CA THR A 524 3.06 2.50 11.01
C THR A 524 3.49 3.00 9.63
N CYS A 525 2.97 4.15 9.23
CA CYS A 525 3.35 4.88 8.04
C CYS A 525 4.22 6.08 8.41
N GLY A 526 5.14 6.45 7.53
CA GLY A 526 5.80 7.75 7.57
C GLY A 526 7.31 7.64 7.48
N HIS A 527 8.03 8.61 6.92
CA HIS A 527 7.55 9.72 6.08
C HIS A 527 6.84 9.20 4.81
N GLY A 528 6.31 10.10 3.99
CA GLY A 528 5.62 9.77 2.74
C GLY A 528 4.34 10.58 2.56
N HIS A 529 3.38 10.06 1.80
CA HIS A 529 2.12 10.74 1.48
C HIS A 529 0.88 10.24 2.25
N GLY A 530 1.04 9.29 3.19
CA GLY A 530 -0.06 8.77 4.03
C GLY A 530 -0.79 7.57 3.41
N ILE A 531 -2.02 7.31 3.87
CA ILE A 531 -2.88 6.25 3.33
C ILE A 531 -3.89 6.89 2.37
N SER A 532 -3.88 6.45 1.11
CA SER A 532 -4.62 7.09 0.02
C SER A 532 -5.58 6.15 -0.70
N ILE A 533 -6.82 6.58 -0.87
CA ILE A 533 -7.74 6.06 -1.88
C ILE A 533 -7.57 6.92 -3.14
N GLY A 534 -7.21 6.28 -4.26
CA GLY A 534 -7.00 6.89 -5.57
C GLY A 534 -5.53 7.04 -5.99
N SER A 535 -5.24 7.78 -7.06
CA SER A 535 -6.14 8.70 -7.76
C SER A 535 -7.19 7.99 -8.63
N LEU A 536 -8.48 8.27 -8.42
CA LEU A 536 -9.60 7.59 -9.10
C LEU A 536 -10.19 8.40 -10.26
N GLY A 537 -10.57 7.74 -11.36
CA GLY A 537 -11.31 8.35 -12.47
C GLY A 537 -10.47 9.13 -13.49
N VAL A 538 -9.17 8.83 -13.60
CA VAL A 538 -8.24 9.47 -14.55
C VAL A 538 -8.79 9.43 -15.99
N HIS A 539 -8.58 10.48 -16.78
CA HIS A 539 -9.10 10.60 -18.16
C HIS A 539 -10.63 10.39 -18.26
N ASN A 540 -11.39 10.88 -17.27
CA ASN A 540 -12.85 10.79 -17.19
C ASN A 540 -13.37 9.33 -17.17
N THR A 541 -12.54 8.40 -16.68
CA THR A 541 -12.91 6.99 -16.54
C THR A 541 -13.83 6.74 -15.34
N ARG A 542 -14.52 5.58 -15.36
CA ARG A 542 -15.24 5.08 -14.18
C ARG A 542 -14.25 4.41 -13.23
N ALA A 543 -14.33 4.75 -11.95
CA ALA A 543 -13.55 4.15 -10.89
C ALA A 543 -14.45 3.85 -9.68
N CYS A 544 -14.23 2.68 -9.08
CA CYS A 544 -15.07 2.14 -8.01
C CYS A 544 -14.21 1.61 -6.87
N VAL A 545 -14.51 2.03 -5.64
CA VAL A 545 -13.89 1.53 -4.41
C VAL A 545 -14.96 1.41 -3.33
N SER A 546 -15.05 0.26 -2.65
CA SER A 546 -16.08 0.05 -1.62
C SER A 546 -15.59 -0.78 -0.43
N ASN A 547 -16.13 -0.50 0.76
CA ASN A 547 -15.82 -1.25 1.99
C ASN A 547 -14.31 -1.22 2.31
N VAL A 548 -13.80 -0.04 2.66
CA VAL A 548 -12.40 0.17 3.07
C VAL A 548 -12.37 0.49 4.56
N THR A 549 -11.63 -0.29 5.34
CA THR A 549 -11.43 -0.08 6.77
C THR A 549 -9.96 0.12 7.07
N VAL A 550 -9.62 1.20 7.77
CA VAL A 550 -8.28 1.46 8.33
C VAL A 550 -8.39 1.59 9.83
N ARG A 551 -7.72 0.71 10.58
CA ARG A 551 -7.77 0.67 12.05
C ARG A 551 -6.39 0.74 12.69
N ASN A 552 -6.30 1.40 13.84
CA ASN A 552 -5.10 1.38 14.69
C ASN A 552 -3.81 1.79 13.95
N ALA A 553 -3.89 2.78 13.05
CA ALA A 553 -2.77 3.24 12.24
C ALA A 553 -2.01 4.38 12.93
N ARG A 554 -0.69 4.45 12.75
CA ARG A 554 0.16 5.58 13.14
C ARG A 554 0.80 6.20 11.90
N ILE A 555 0.65 7.50 11.70
CA ILE A 555 1.20 8.21 10.54
C ILE A 555 2.10 9.36 11.04
N VAL A 556 3.39 9.30 10.71
CA VAL A 556 4.40 10.26 11.18
C VAL A 556 5.05 11.02 10.04
N ASP A 557 5.39 12.29 10.25
CA ASP A 557 6.25 13.10 9.36
C ASP A 557 5.89 13.00 7.86
N SER A 558 4.58 12.95 7.57
CA SER A 558 4.02 12.69 6.24
C SER A 558 3.26 13.89 5.69
N ASP A 559 3.13 13.97 4.36
CA ASP A 559 2.37 15.02 3.69
C ASP A 559 0.87 14.91 3.97
N ASN A 560 0.32 13.70 3.99
CA ASN A 560 -1.07 13.49 4.35
C ASN A 560 -1.21 12.39 5.41
N GLY A 561 -2.32 12.40 6.13
CA GLY A 561 -2.74 11.29 6.97
C GLY A 561 -3.61 10.35 6.16
N LEU A 562 -4.89 10.69 6.06
CA LEU A 562 -5.94 9.91 5.43
C LEU A 562 -6.46 10.70 4.22
N ARG A 563 -6.30 10.15 3.02
CA ARG A 563 -6.54 10.88 1.77
C ARG A 563 -7.49 10.13 0.83
N ILE A 564 -8.44 10.84 0.24
CA ILE A 564 -9.21 10.40 -0.93
C ILE A 564 -8.90 11.40 -2.06
N LYS A 565 -8.38 10.91 -3.19
CA LYS A 565 -8.02 11.73 -4.36
C LYS A 565 -8.74 11.23 -5.61
N THR A 566 -9.52 12.09 -6.27
CA THR A 566 -10.26 11.74 -7.50
C THR A 566 -10.04 12.79 -8.57
N TRP A 567 -9.89 12.36 -9.81
CA TRP A 567 -9.70 13.24 -10.95
C TRP A 567 -10.98 14.03 -11.26
N GLN A 568 -10.80 15.30 -11.62
CA GLN A 568 -11.86 16.07 -12.27
C GLN A 568 -12.34 15.35 -13.53
N GLY A 569 -13.65 15.29 -13.74
CA GLY A 569 -14.27 14.64 -14.88
C GLY A 569 -14.51 13.13 -14.71
N GLY A 570 -13.95 12.49 -13.68
CA GLY A 570 -14.16 11.06 -13.38
C GLY A 570 -15.61 10.68 -13.06
N ALA A 571 -15.89 9.38 -12.97
CA ALA A 571 -17.21 8.85 -12.63
C ALA A 571 -17.13 7.56 -11.77
N GLY A 572 -18.26 7.09 -11.24
CA GLY A 572 -18.31 5.95 -10.31
C GLY A 572 -18.35 6.41 -8.86
N ALA A 573 -17.96 5.55 -7.90
CA ALA A 573 -18.12 5.84 -6.48
C ALA A 573 -16.98 5.31 -5.58
N VAL A 574 -16.67 6.07 -4.53
CA VAL A 574 -16.03 5.64 -3.30
C VAL A 574 -17.11 5.54 -2.23
N SER A 575 -17.27 4.37 -1.60
CA SER A 575 -18.33 4.16 -0.61
C SER A 575 -17.94 3.27 0.57
N ALA A 576 -18.61 3.46 1.71
CA ALA A 576 -18.39 2.68 2.93
C ALA A 576 -16.91 2.64 3.35
N VAL A 577 -16.37 3.81 3.71
CA VAL A 577 -14.99 3.95 4.18
C VAL A 577 -14.98 4.28 5.67
N GLU A 578 -14.26 3.51 6.47
CA GLU A 578 -14.01 3.79 7.89
C GLU A 578 -12.51 3.98 8.15
N PHE A 579 -12.16 5.12 8.73
CA PHE A 579 -10.87 5.34 9.36
C PHE A 579 -11.08 5.45 10.88
N ALA A 580 -10.47 4.56 11.66
CA ALA A 580 -10.70 4.46 13.10
C ALA A 580 -9.41 4.28 13.92
N GLY A 581 -9.26 5.03 15.01
CA GLY A 581 -8.13 4.90 15.95
C GLY A 581 -6.79 5.29 15.33
N VAL A 582 -6.74 6.38 14.56
CA VAL A 582 -5.56 6.81 13.81
C VAL A 582 -4.78 7.87 14.57
N ARG A 583 -3.47 7.68 14.71
CA ARG A 583 -2.56 8.59 15.42
C ARG A 583 -1.61 9.29 14.46
N VAL A 584 -1.81 10.60 14.27
CA VAL A 584 -1.01 11.45 13.38
C VAL A 584 0.06 12.22 14.17
N GLN A 585 1.25 12.38 13.61
CA GLN A 585 2.35 13.12 14.25
C GLN A 585 3.09 13.96 13.21
N ASN A 586 3.07 15.28 13.36
CA ASN A 586 3.72 16.23 12.46
C ASN A 586 3.33 16.06 10.96
N VAL A 587 2.08 15.66 10.72
CA VAL A 587 1.54 15.45 9.35
C VAL A 587 1.10 16.79 8.74
N ARG A 588 1.32 17.06 7.44
CA ARG A 588 0.93 18.36 6.85
C ARG A 588 -0.61 18.52 6.78
N SER A 589 -1.31 17.58 6.13
CA SER A 589 -2.79 17.54 6.09
C SER A 589 -3.31 16.19 6.60
N CYS A 590 -3.87 16.15 7.81
CA CYS A 590 -4.26 14.89 8.45
C CYS A 590 -5.46 14.21 7.79
N ILE A 591 -6.45 14.97 7.33
CA ILE A 591 -7.64 14.46 6.63
C ILE A 591 -7.81 15.23 5.32
N VAL A 592 -7.85 14.52 4.20
CA VAL A 592 -7.95 15.10 2.86
C VAL A 592 -9.01 14.37 2.02
N ILE A 593 -9.95 15.12 1.46
CA ILE A 593 -10.69 14.70 0.26
C ILE A 593 -10.40 15.74 -0.81
N ASP A 594 -9.94 15.32 -1.98
CA ASP A 594 -9.64 16.19 -3.11
C ASP A 594 -10.21 15.62 -4.41
N GLN A 595 -11.36 16.15 -4.84
CA GLN A 595 -12.00 15.84 -6.12
C GLN A 595 -11.54 16.80 -7.25
N TYR A 596 -10.57 17.68 -6.99
CA TYR A 596 -9.98 18.62 -7.95
C TYR A 596 -8.63 18.13 -8.50
N TYR A 597 -8.31 16.84 -8.34
CA TYR A 597 -7.03 16.28 -8.75
C TYR A 597 -6.85 16.32 -10.28
N CYS A 598 -5.69 16.81 -10.74
CA CYS A 598 -5.37 16.93 -12.14
C CYS A 598 -3.84 17.03 -12.43
N LEU A 599 -3.45 17.06 -13.71
CA LEU A 599 -2.06 17.27 -14.12
C LEU A 599 -1.73 18.78 -14.20
N GLY A 600 -1.03 19.29 -13.19
CA GLY A 600 -0.50 20.65 -13.16
C GLY A 600 -1.47 21.71 -12.60
N SER A 601 -1.10 22.98 -12.73
CA SER A 601 -1.92 24.11 -12.29
C SER A 601 -2.77 24.65 -13.44
N GLY A 602 -4.03 25.04 -13.15
CA GLY A 602 -4.92 25.68 -14.12
C GLY A 602 -5.92 24.77 -14.83
N CYS A 603 -6.17 23.56 -14.32
CA CYS A 603 -7.27 22.72 -14.78
C CYS A 603 -8.62 23.39 -14.55
N ALA A 604 -9.49 23.38 -15.57
CA ALA A 604 -10.85 23.90 -15.44
C ALA A 604 -11.74 22.90 -14.67
N ASN A 605 -12.61 23.41 -13.81
CA ASN A 605 -13.59 22.57 -13.11
C ASN A 605 -14.49 21.84 -14.12
N GLN A 606 -14.57 20.52 -13.97
CA GLN A 606 -15.42 19.65 -14.78
C GLN A 606 -16.70 19.29 -14.03
N THR A 607 -17.77 19.01 -14.76
CA THR A 607 -19.12 18.78 -14.23
C THR A 607 -19.41 17.35 -13.78
N SER A 608 -18.43 16.44 -13.89
CA SER A 608 -18.48 15.09 -13.32
C SER A 608 -17.32 14.85 -12.36
N ALA A 609 -17.56 14.02 -11.35
CA ALA A 609 -16.52 13.48 -10.47
C ALA A 609 -16.95 12.09 -9.95
N VAL A 610 -15.97 11.33 -9.44
CA VAL A 610 -16.24 10.09 -8.70
C VAL A 610 -16.98 10.46 -7.41
N ARG A 611 -18.20 9.97 -7.20
CA ARG A 611 -18.98 10.21 -5.97
C ARG A 611 -18.20 9.73 -4.74
N VAL A 612 -18.24 10.49 -3.65
CA VAL A 612 -17.70 10.08 -2.34
C VAL A 612 -18.85 10.10 -1.34
N ASP A 613 -19.19 8.94 -0.77
CA ASP A 613 -20.35 8.78 0.12
C ASP A 613 -20.06 7.80 1.26
N GLY A 614 -20.51 8.12 2.48
CA GLY A 614 -20.34 7.25 3.64
C GLY A 614 -18.88 7.07 4.05
N VAL A 615 -18.24 8.17 4.47
CA VAL A 615 -16.84 8.19 4.94
C VAL A 615 -16.80 8.58 6.41
N ALA A 616 -16.43 7.64 7.29
CA ALA A 616 -16.34 7.84 8.73
C ALA A 616 -14.90 8.05 9.20
N TYR A 617 -14.70 9.08 10.02
CA TYR A 617 -13.46 9.40 10.72
C TYR A 617 -13.71 9.30 12.23
N ARG A 618 -13.08 8.31 12.90
CA ARG A 618 -13.33 7.95 14.31
C ARG A 618 -12.03 7.88 15.11
N ASP A 619 -11.95 8.56 16.25
CA ASP A 619 -10.73 8.63 17.08
C ASP A 619 -9.46 8.96 16.26
N ILE A 620 -9.51 10.08 15.51
CA ILE A 620 -8.38 10.57 14.71
C ILE A 620 -7.65 11.64 15.51
N ARG A 621 -6.50 11.31 16.12
CA ARG A 621 -5.84 12.21 17.08
C ARG A 621 -4.36 12.42 16.84
N GLY A 622 -3.85 13.58 17.25
CA GLY A 622 -2.42 13.84 17.37
C GLY A 622 -2.03 15.22 16.86
N THR A 623 -0.95 15.32 16.06
CA THR A 623 -0.43 16.63 15.62
C THR A 623 -0.28 16.80 14.11
N TYR A 624 -0.59 18.01 13.65
CA TYR A 624 -0.37 18.46 12.28
C TYR A 624 0.71 19.55 12.20
N ASN A 625 1.31 19.78 11.03
CA ASN A 625 2.30 20.84 10.83
C ASN A 625 1.61 22.17 10.43
N PRO A 626 1.45 23.14 11.36
CA PRO A 626 0.67 24.36 11.11
C PRO A 626 1.33 25.33 10.13
N ARG A 627 2.59 25.11 9.74
CA ARG A 627 3.31 25.93 8.75
C ARG A 627 3.12 25.44 7.32
N ALA A 628 2.55 24.26 7.12
CA ALA A 628 2.40 23.64 5.81
C ALA A 628 0.99 23.83 5.22
N SER A 629 -0.06 23.52 5.99
CA SER A 629 -1.43 23.44 5.48
C SER A 629 -2.47 23.39 6.61
N ALA A 630 -3.74 23.51 6.25
CA ALA A 630 -4.85 23.16 7.13
C ALA A 630 -4.79 21.66 7.53
N PRO A 631 -5.21 21.30 8.76
CA PRO A 631 -5.23 19.91 9.22
C PRO A 631 -6.29 19.05 8.51
N ILE A 632 -7.37 19.69 8.06
CA ILE A 632 -8.52 19.06 7.41
C ILE A 632 -8.86 19.85 6.14
N ARG A 633 -8.94 19.16 4.99
CA ARG A 633 -9.30 19.75 3.70
C ARG A 633 -10.26 18.83 2.95
N LEU A 634 -11.54 19.20 2.88
CA LEU A 634 -12.60 18.49 2.18
C LEU A 634 -13.00 19.29 0.94
N ALA A 635 -12.27 19.11 -0.16
CA ALA A 635 -12.49 19.80 -1.44
C ALA A 635 -13.27 18.89 -2.39
N CYS A 636 -14.61 18.99 -2.35
CA CYS A 636 -15.52 18.16 -3.14
C CYS A 636 -16.06 18.91 -4.37
N SER A 637 -16.31 18.22 -5.47
CA SER A 637 -16.64 18.81 -6.78
C SER A 637 -17.89 19.69 -6.73
N ASP A 638 -17.87 20.83 -7.42
CA ASP A 638 -19.01 21.76 -7.54
C ASP A 638 -20.32 21.06 -7.99
N ALA A 639 -20.19 20.02 -8.82
CA ALA A 639 -21.33 19.29 -9.41
C ALA A 639 -21.68 17.97 -8.69
N VAL A 640 -20.73 17.39 -7.95
CA VAL A 640 -20.91 16.10 -7.25
C VAL A 640 -20.36 16.23 -5.84
N ALA A 641 -21.25 16.56 -4.90
CA ALA A 641 -20.93 16.74 -3.50
C ALA A 641 -20.39 15.45 -2.85
N CYS A 642 -19.52 15.59 -1.84
CA CYS A 642 -19.28 14.50 -0.90
C CYS A 642 -20.43 14.45 0.11
N THR A 643 -20.92 13.26 0.41
CA THR A 643 -22.05 13.06 1.33
C THR A 643 -21.75 11.97 2.36
N GLY A 644 -22.56 11.89 3.43
CA GLY A 644 -22.39 10.86 4.45
C GLY A 644 -21.04 10.90 5.17
N ILE A 645 -20.38 12.07 5.25
CA ILE A 645 -19.16 12.23 6.04
C ILE A 645 -19.53 12.20 7.52
N ALA A 646 -18.92 11.33 8.32
CA ALA A 646 -19.12 11.28 9.76
C ALA A 646 -17.80 11.57 10.48
N MET A 647 -17.81 12.47 11.46
CA MET A 647 -16.65 12.79 12.29
C MET A 647 -16.97 12.57 13.78
N SER A 648 -16.18 11.73 14.44
CA SER A 648 -16.28 11.46 15.88
C SER A 648 -14.88 11.39 16.48
N ASP A 649 -14.66 12.00 17.64
CA ASP A 649 -13.40 11.94 18.38
C ASP A 649 -12.16 12.41 17.57
N VAL A 650 -12.31 13.47 16.76
CA VAL A 650 -11.23 14.06 15.96
C VAL A 650 -10.53 15.18 16.75
N GLU A 651 -9.23 15.01 17.03
CA GLU A 651 -8.42 15.93 17.86
C GLU A 651 -7.02 16.16 17.27
N LEU A 652 -6.85 17.24 16.51
CA LEU A 652 -5.67 17.56 15.72
C LEU A 652 -5.04 18.86 16.19
N LEU A 653 -3.93 18.75 16.93
CA LEU A 653 -3.25 19.89 17.54
C LEU A 653 -2.06 20.38 16.70
N PRO A 654 -1.75 21.69 16.69
CA PRO A 654 -0.58 22.20 15.98
C PRO A 654 0.73 21.68 16.61
N ALA A 655 1.56 21.02 15.81
CA ALA A 655 2.88 20.54 16.22
C ALA A 655 3.78 21.69 16.70
N GLY A 656 4.51 21.44 17.80
CA GLY A 656 5.33 22.45 18.47
C GLY A 656 4.56 23.40 19.40
N GLY A 657 3.22 23.25 19.50
CA GLY A 657 2.35 24.16 20.22
C GLY A 657 2.12 25.43 19.41
N GLY A 658 0.87 25.68 19.01
CA GLY A 658 0.49 26.91 18.32
C GLY A 658 0.77 28.10 19.24
N GLY A 659 1.91 28.77 19.04
CA GLY A 659 2.33 29.88 19.88
C GLY A 659 1.26 30.97 19.92
N ALA A 660 1.09 31.62 21.08
CA ALA A 660 0.06 32.64 21.24
C ALA A 660 0.17 33.72 20.13
N GLY A 661 -0.86 33.82 19.29
CA GLY A 661 -0.88 34.72 18.12
C GLY A 661 -0.50 34.08 16.77
N ALA A 662 -0.15 32.79 16.71
CA ALA A 662 0.04 32.08 15.45
C ALA A 662 -1.29 31.98 14.68
N ARG A 663 -1.33 32.51 13.45
CA ARG A 663 -2.44 32.27 12.51
C ARG A 663 -2.37 30.82 12.04
N LEU A 664 -3.18 29.96 12.64
CA LEU A 664 -3.40 28.60 12.19
C LEU A 664 -4.28 28.62 10.93
N ALA A 665 -4.04 27.66 10.04
CA ALA A 665 -4.94 27.44 8.90
C ALA A 665 -6.18 26.67 9.39
N GLU A 666 -7.35 27.30 9.25
CA GLU A 666 -8.65 26.70 9.59
C GLU A 666 -8.97 25.49 8.69
N PRO A 667 -9.81 24.54 9.15
CA PRO A 667 -10.39 23.51 8.30
C PRO A 667 -11.05 24.09 7.05
N PHE A 668 -10.80 23.45 5.91
CA PHE A 668 -11.45 23.80 4.64
C PHE A 668 -12.49 22.76 4.26
N CYS A 669 -13.68 23.21 3.89
CA CYS A 669 -14.72 22.38 3.31
C CYS A 669 -15.35 23.09 2.12
N TRP A 670 -15.62 22.36 1.05
CA TRP A 670 -16.35 22.81 -0.12
C TRP A 670 -17.18 21.66 -0.67
N ASN A 671 -18.47 21.91 -0.92
CA ASN A 671 -19.50 20.93 -1.31
C ASN A 671 -19.46 19.59 -0.55
N ALA A 672 -19.23 19.67 0.77
CA ALA A 672 -19.04 18.51 1.65
C ALA A 672 -20.13 18.48 2.73
N TYR A 673 -20.88 17.37 2.78
CA TYR A 673 -22.03 17.17 3.67
C TYR A 673 -21.82 15.98 4.61
N GLY A 674 -22.23 16.16 5.86
CA GLY A 674 -21.96 15.20 6.91
C GLY A 674 -22.47 15.61 8.28
N VAL A 675 -21.97 14.93 9.31
CA VAL A 675 -22.27 15.18 10.72
C VAL A 675 -21.00 15.13 11.57
N MET A 676 -20.90 16.06 12.51
CA MET A 676 -19.96 15.98 13.63
C MET A 676 -20.69 15.32 14.80
N GLU A 677 -20.49 14.02 14.99
CA GLU A 677 -21.11 13.24 16.08
C GLU A 677 -20.58 13.67 17.47
N THR A 678 -19.35 14.20 17.50
CA THR A 678 -18.75 14.88 18.66
C THR A 678 -18.14 16.21 18.22
N LEU A 679 -17.85 17.10 19.17
CA LEU A 679 -17.00 18.26 18.88
C LEU A 679 -15.63 17.79 18.35
N THR A 680 -15.10 18.51 17.35
CA THR A 680 -13.77 18.29 16.79
C THR A 680 -12.82 19.41 17.22
N GLU A 681 -11.54 19.10 17.34
CA GLU A 681 -10.45 20.07 17.53
C GLU A 681 -9.53 19.97 16.30
N PRO A 682 -9.33 21.03 15.48
CA PRO A 682 -10.14 22.24 15.44
C PRO A 682 -11.61 21.96 15.03
N PRO A 683 -12.55 22.86 15.34
CA PRO A 683 -13.95 22.73 14.91
C PRO A 683 -14.13 22.81 13.38
N VAL A 684 -14.82 21.84 12.78
CA VAL A 684 -15.08 21.80 11.32
C VAL A 684 -16.44 22.44 10.98
N TYR A 685 -16.61 23.72 11.33
CA TYR A 685 -17.88 24.46 11.08
C TYR A 685 -18.27 24.61 9.60
N CYS A 686 -17.36 24.28 8.68
CA CYS A 686 -17.61 24.30 7.24
C CYS A 686 -18.28 23.03 6.70
N LEU A 687 -18.37 21.95 7.49
CA LEU A 687 -19.05 20.72 7.10
C LEU A 687 -20.57 20.97 7.18
N GLN A 688 -21.28 20.79 6.07
CA GLN A 688 -22.70 21.11 5.99
C GLN A 688 -23.56 19.93 6.47
N GLU A 689 -24.58 20.20 7.28
CA GLU A 689 -25.54 19.16 7.68
C GLU A 689 -26.49 18.79 6.53
N GLY A 690 -27.03 17.56 6.57
CA GLY A 690 -28.05 17.10 5.62
C GLY A 690 -27.50 16.61 4.28
N ARG A 691 -28.06 17.12 3.18
CA ARG A 691 -27.75 16.75 1.78
C ARG A 691 -27.86 18.01 0.89
N PRO A 692 -27.17 18.07 -0.25
CA PRO A 692 -27.30 19.19 -1.18
C PRO A 692 -28.73 19.30 -1.76
N ASP A 693 -29.25 20.52 -1.86
CA ASP A 693 -30.60 20.81 -2.38
C ASP A 693 -30.81 20.35 -3.83
N SER A 694 -29.74 20.34 -4.63
CA SER A 694 -29.73 19.81 -5.99
C SER A 694 -28.96 18.49 -6.06
N LEU A 695 -29.55 17.42 -5.53
CA LEU A 695 -29.19 16.06 -5.90
C LEU A 695 -29.46 15.86 -7.40
N GLN A 696 -28.45 16.12 -8.22
CA GLN A 696 -28.29 15.37 -9.45
C GLN A 696 -27.88 13.95 -9.06
N ASP A 697 -28.88 13.12 -8.76
CA ASP A 697 -28.79 11.67 -8.67
C ASP A 697 -28.46 11.10 -10.06
N GLN A 698 -27.29 11.44 -10.59
CA GLN A 698 -26.68 10.72 -11.68
C GLN A 698 -26.25 9.37 -11.12
N LEU A 699 -27.14 8.38 -11.32
CA LEU A 699 -26.92 6.95 -11.10
C LEU A 699 -25.65 6.49 -11.85
N THR A 700 -24.52 6.74 -11.23
CA THR A 700 -23.18 6.33 -11.67
C THR A 700 -22.76 5.14 -10.83
N SER A 701 -23.56 4.06 -10.94
CA SER A 701 -23.35 2.84 -10.19
C SER A 701 -21.97 2.25 -10.45
N CYS A 702 -21.39 1.75 -9.38
CA CYS A 702 -20.53 0.58 -9.40
C CYS A 702 -21.44 -0.65 -9.46
#